data_AF-A0A1E3NVZ6-F1
#
_entry.id   AF-A0A1E3NVZ6-F1
#
_cell.length_a   1.000
_cell.length_b   1.000
_cell.length_c   1.000
_cell.angle_alpha   90.00
_cell.angle_beta   90.00
_cell.angle_gamma   90.00
#
_symmetry.space_group_name_H-M   'P 1'
#
loop_
_entity.id
_entity.type
_entity.pdbx_description
1 polymer ?
#
loop_
_entity_poly.entity_id
_entity_poly.type
_entity_poly.pdbx_seq_one_letter_code
_entity_poly.pdbx_strand_id
1 'polypeptide(L)'
;MSSSLSLDAKSIRSLIKNNQGGFREQLEWSNNGDRYESNTIKITPKGELLILQTSEKPIRSLQSCCIQVIDSKIIVQSYNKKHLVHLKPADKTTFVKLLSALLFWQNMRPRGIANKQLTIPYHNSKQSQSESLLVCSCKIFGQIPKNKNVEVLEGPAVPLFPDSNEGWFTAMVVLKSNGVLELLGESDGSLLYSIDVKLLTRSEIREIHNSIFESSNYLFVGVIPNLRNEVQLQNCSTHNIIPTISNEMGRVSRIILEFPYRIDVEDWLVALSAFAKREYVGLDNKNLLRVSRRINLGILEASLNEQLPKFNDETSKIYAEVTVWDAPWLRTSIIESSRNPFFRESFDFDLPLATKSFIIVLKRALSTRYYPDDQILGYSIIDSSVLNDEAYHQETRIPLELDGANIGQICITIQNQKSYILPTDNFNNFEQMMLNLNPKKLLNYVISKQGGHEYLEKTSIILLDIFQALQKENEWFNALVDEEVNKTTLTKTKMNETTNLYNTLFRGNSVLTKSLEIYNLRVGQEYLEKVVGKVITKIIANKKSTEIDPMRVYEDDEALKNDMLQHNMELLLQYVEELWSRVYNTSNDLPQQIKQQLILLRKKIEMYTNDTKITLNCITGFLFLRFFCPVILNPKLFFLTKDHQTGEIKRTLTLISKILLTFSNRVLFGAKEPYMMKLNELFIKKHEDELMDYLDKVTGKKLDFNPKHLKLSTSLERTDIILTSKNLLKELPTVPYLIDKYLRLDQLVDKISTEYISPKVIDDYADNENKVEEETGESSPTELYKIGSLEFEKL
;
A
#
# COMPACT_ATOMS: atom_id res chain seq x y z
N MET A 1 59.46 -28.44 -15.11
CA MET A 1 59.87 -27.35 -14.20
C MET A 1 58.67 -26.47 -13.92
N SER A 2 58.13 -26.61 -12.72
CA SER A 2 57.05 -25.83 -12.13
C SER A 2 57.53 -24.42 -11.79
N SER A 3 57.10 -23.41 -12.56
CA SER A 3 57.18 -22.01 -12.13
C SER A 3 55.86 -21.62 -11.47
N SER A 4 55.80 -21.80 -10.15
CA SER A 4 54.77 -21.20 -9.30
C SER A 4 54.94 -19.68 -9.29
N LEU A 5 54.48 -19.00 -10.35
CA LEU A 5 54.27 -17.55 -10.29
C LEU A 5 53.12 -17.31 -9.30
N SER A 6 53.42 -16.76 -8.13
CA SER A 6 52.42 -16.18 -7.25
C SER A 6 51.70 -15.07 -8.00
N LEU A 7 50.36 -15.07 -7.99
CA LEU A 7 49.58 -13.90 -8.40
C LEU A 7 49.85 -12.80 -7.36
N ASP A 8 50.82 -11.93 -7.63
CA ASP A 8 51.09 -10.78 -6.76
C ASP A 8 49.96 -9.74 -6.91
N ALA A 9 49.32 -9.41 -5.80
CA ALA A 9 48.27 -8.39 -5.72
C ALA A 9 48.75 -7.02 -6.25
N LYS A 10 50.06 -6.71 -6.14
CA LYS A 10 50.62 -5.47 -6.69
C LYS A 10 50.55 -5.44 -8.22
N SER A 11 50.83 -6.56 -8.89
CA SER A 11 50.79 -6.69 -10.35
C SER A 11 49.36 -6.52 -10.88
N ILE A 12 48.38 -7.17 -10.25
CA ILE A 12 46.95 -7.01 -10.60
C ILE A 12 46.50 -5.56 -10.39
N ARG A 13 46.86 -4.94 -9.26
CA ARG A 13 46.50 -3.54 -8.97
C ARG A 13 47.09 -2.57 -9.99
N SER A 14 48.31 -2.82 -10.47
CA SER A 14 48.94 -1.99 -11.51
C SER A 14 48.24 -2.12 -12.86
N LEU A 15 47.83 -3.33 -13.25
CA LEU A 15 47.09 -3.59 -14.49
C LEU A 15 45.68 -2.98 -14.45
N ILE A 16 44.98 -3.08 -13.33
CA ILE A 16 43.68 -2.42 -13.13
C ILE A 16 43.80 -0.90 -13.33
N LYS A 17 44.85 -0.28 -12.77
CA LYS A 17 45.09 1.16 -12.88
C LYS A 17 45.41 1.59 -14.32
N ASN A 18 46.19 0.79 -15.04
CA ASN A 18 46.68 1.14 -16.38
C ASN A 18 45.65 0.86 -17.49
N ASN A 19 44.89 -0.23 -17.39
CA ASN A 19 44.01 -0.68 -18.48
C ASN A 19 42.55 -0.23 -18.30
N GLN A 20 42.14 0.23 -17.11
CA GLN A 20 40.78 0.73 -16.83
C GLN A 20 39.65 -0.19 -17.37
N GLY A 21 39.79 -1.51 -17.18
CA GLY A 21 38.81 -2.49 -17.64
C GLY A 21 38.89 -2.85 -19.13
N GLY A 22 39.78 -2.25 -19.90
CA GLY A 22 40.04 -2.62 -21.29
C GLY A 22 40.76 -3.97 -21.40
N PHE A 23 40.32 -4.79 -22.34
CA PHE A 23 40.95 -6.06 -22.69
C PHE A 23 40.79 -6.33 -24.18
N ARG A 24 41.81 -6.89 -24.83
CA ARG A 24 41.75 -7.29 -26.25
C ARG A 24 42.80 -8.35 -26.56
N GLU A 25 42.46 -9.62 -26.46
CA GLU A 25 43.35 -10.74 -26.81
C GLU A 25 42.56 -11.92 -27.38
N GLN A 26 43.25 -12.84 -28.04
CA GLN A 26 42.66 -14.06 -28.59
C GLN A 26 42.54 -15.13 -27.51
N LEU A 27 41.35 -15.70 -27.34
CA LEU A 27 41.10 -16.75 -26.36
C LEU A 27 39.97 -17.68 -26.81
N GLU A 28 39.88 -18.84 -26.17
CA GLU A 28 38.81 -19.82 -26.40
C GLU A 28 37.59 -19.47 -25.55
N TRP A 29 36.39 -19.39 -26.13
CA TRP A 29 35.17 -19.08 -25.38
C TRP A 29 34.01 -20.02 -25.71
N SER A 30 33.07 -20.15 -24.78
CA SER A 30 31.86 -20.98 -24.91
C SER A 30 30.68 -20.40 -24.13
N ASN A 31 29.47 -20.44 -24.69
CA ASN A 31 28.24 -20.05 -23.99
C ASN A 31 27.79 -21.11 -22.96
N ASN A 32 27.97 -22.40 -23.26
CA ASN A 32 27.43 -23.50 -22.43
C ASN A 32 28.51 -24.42 -21.83
N GLY A 33 29.79 -24.15 -22.10
CA GLY A 33 30.91 -24.92 -21.54
C GLY A 33 31.34 -26.15 -22.34
N ASP A 34 30.57 -26.57 -23.36
CA ASP A 34 30.78 -27.83 -24.10
C ASP A 34 31.36 -27.68 -25.52
N ARG A 35 31.48 -26.45 -26.04
CA ARG A 35 32.10 -26.15 -27.35
C ARG A 35 32.85 -24.83 -27.31
N TYR A 36 34.18 -24.87 -27.42
CA TYR A 36 35.02 -23.67 -27.36
C TYR A 36 35.42 -23.21 -28.76
N GLU A 37 35.20 -21.93 -29.04
CA GLU A 37 35.63 -21.28 -30.27
C GLU A 37 36.78 -20.32 -29.98
N SER A 38 37.80 -20.31 -30.85
CA SER A 38 38.94 -19.40 -30.69
C SER A 38 38.64 -18.08 -31.38
N ASN A 39 38.42 -17.03 -30.59
CA ASN A 39 38.07 -15.72 -31.10
C ASN A 39 38.87 -14.61 -30.42
N THR A 40 38.92 -13.44 -31.05
CA THR A 40 39.51 -12.25 -30.44
C THR A 40 38.43 -11.56 -29.62
N ILE A 41 38.59 -11.59 -28.31
CA ILE A 41 37.63 -10.99 -27.38
C ILE A 41 38.11 -9.61 -26.99
N LYS A 42 37.23 -8.63 -27.12
CA LYS A 42 37.46 -7.26 -26.70
C LYS A 42 36.46 -6.88 -25.61
N ILE A 43 36.95 -6.36 -24.49
CA ILE A 43 36.11 -5.64 -23.53
C ILE A 43 36.09 -4.17 -23.95
N THR A 44 34.92 -3.66 -24.31
CA THR A 44 34.76 -2.27 -24.76
C THR A 44 34.90 -1.30 -23.58
N PRO A 45 35.19 0.00 -23.83
CA PRO A 45 35.18 1.02 -22.78
C PRO A 45 33.81 1.19 -22.08
N LYS A 46 32.74 0.64 -22.65
CA LYS A 46 31.40 0.61 -22.04
C LYS A 46 31.16 -0.62 -21.16
N GLY A 47 32.10 -1.57 -21.11
CA GLY A 47 32.00 -2.80 -20.34
C GLY A 47 31.26 -3.92 -21.08
N GLU A 48 31.18 -3.88 -22.40
CA GLU A 48 30.62 -4.99 -23.20
C GLU A 48 31.72 -6.01 -23.49
N LEU A 49 31.40 -7.29 -23.37
CA LEU A 49 32.24 -8.39 -23.87
C LEU A 49 31.86 -8.65 -25.33
N LEU A 50 32.74 -8.29 -26.26
CA LEU A 50 32.53 -8.33 -27.70
C LEU A 50 33.44 -9.37 -28.35
N ILE A 51 32.88 -10.18 -29.23
CA ILE A 51 33.61 -11.09 -30.11
C ILE A 51 33.85 -10.40 -31.44
N LEU A 52 35.11 -10.09 -31.77
CA LEU A 52 35.40 -9.22 -32.92
C LEU A 52 35.08 -9.86 -34.27
N GLN A 53 35.20 -11.19 -34.41
CA GLN A 53 34.95 -11.86 -35.68
C GLN A 53 33.46 -11.92 -36.07
N THR A 54 32.57 -12.08 -35.08
CA THR A 54 31.12 -12.21 -35.31
C THR A 54 30.35 -10.94 -34.96
N SER A 55 30.99 -9.95 -34.34
CA SER A 55 30.36 -8.79 -33.70
C SER A 55 29.30 -9.13 -32.64
N GLU A 56 29.28 -10.38 -32.19
CA GLU A 56 28.38 -10.83 -31.14
C GLU A 56 28.80 -10.26 -29.78
N LYS A 57 27.82 -9.92 -28.95
CA LYS A 57 28.01 -9.41 -27.59
C LYS A 57 27.44 -10.40 -26.56
N PRO A 58 28.17 -11.47 -26.21
CA PRO A 58 27.71 -12.48 -25.25
C PRO A 58 27.30 -11.87 -23.90
N ILE A 59 27.99 -10.81 -23.47
CA ILE A 59 27.64 -10.03 -22.29
C ILE A 59 27.64 -8.56 -22.67
N ARG A 60 26.46 -7.94 -22.65
CA ARG A 60 26.29 -6.51 -22.98
C ARG A 60 26.72 -5.55 -21.85
N SER A 61 26.80 -6.03 -20.61
CA SER A 61 27.35 -5.25 -19.49
C SER A 61 28.06 -6.15 -18.49
N LEU A 62 29.36 -5.90 -18.29
CA LEU A 62 30.22 -6.55 -17.30
C LEU A 62 30.17 -5.87 -15.93
N GLN A 63 29.42 -4.78 -15.78
CA GLN A 63 29.29 -4.08 -14.48
C GLN A 63 28.69 -5.04 -13.44
N SER A 64 29.38 -5.18 -12.30
CA SER A 64 28.99 -6.10 -11.22
C SER A 64 28.83 -7.55 -11.66
N CYS A 65 29.61 -7.98 -12.66
CA CYS A 65 29.63 -9.38 -13.10
C CYS A 65 30.15 -10.30 -12.00
N CYS A 66 29.65 -11.53 -11.98
CA CYS A 66 30.19 -12.60 -11.14
C CYS A 66 31.31 -13.31 -11.89
N ILE A 67 32.46 -13.46 -11.23
CA ILE A 67 33.62 -14.12 -11.78
C ILE A 67 33.90 -15.37 -10.97
N GLN A 68 33.99 -16.52 -11.62
CA GLN A 68 34.48 -17.77 -11.02
C GLN A 68 35.68 -18.27 -11.80
N VAL A 69 36.69 -18.76 -11.10
CA VAL A 69 37.91 -19.33 -11.70
C VAL A 69 37.94 -20.82 -11.40
N ILE A 70 37.95 -21.65 -12.45
CA ILE A 70 37.98 -23.11 -12.35
C ILE A 70 39.01 -23.63 -13.36
N ASP A 71 40.01 -24.39 -12.92
CA ASP A 71 41.01 -25.06 -13.78
C ASP A 71 41.61 -24.15 -14.89
N SER A 72 42.01 -22.93 -14.53
CA SER A 72 42.54 -21.90 -15.46
C SER A 72 41.53 -21.35 -16.48
N LYS A 73 40.24 -21.64 -16.33
CA LYS A 73 39.12 -21.01 -17.04
C LYS A 73 38.49 -19.94 -16.17
N ILE A 74 37.97 -18.88 -16.78
CA ILE A 74 37.22 -17.81 -16.14
C ILE A 74 35.78 -17.89 -16.61
N ILE A 75 34.87 -18.17 -15.70
CA ILE A 75 33.43 -18.11 -15.93
C ILE A 75 32.97 -16.71 -15.55
N VAL A 76 32.36 -16.02 -16.50
CA VAL A 76 31.81 -14.68 -16.32
C VAL A 76 30.30 -14.76 -16.46
N GLN A 77 29.59 -14.37 -15.41
CA GLN A 77 28.15 -14.28 -15.42
C GLN A 77 27.73 -12.81 -15.28
N SER A 78 26.78 -12.37 -16.10
CA SER A 78 26.20 -11.02 -16.01
C SER A 78 25.51 -10.81 -14.65
N TYR A 79 25.41 -9.54 -14.21
CA TYR A 79 24.77 -9.19 -12.93
C TYR A 79 23.34 -9.75 -12.78
N ASN A 80 22.56 -9.75 -13.87
CA ASN A 80 21.19 -10.27 -13.91
C ASN A 80 21.12 -11.82 -14.02
N LYS A 81 22.26 -12.52 -13.99
CA LYS A 81 22.39 -13.98 -14.13
C LYS A 81 21.88 -14.59 -15.44
N LYS A 82 21.38 -13.77 -16.39
CA LYS A 82 20.83 -14.23 -17.67
C LYS A 82 21.89 -14.74 -18.65
N HIS A 83 23.10 -14.18 -18.61
CA HIS A 83 24.16 -14.50 -19.55
C HIS A 83 25.37 -15.04 -18.80
N LEU A 84 25.87 -16.18 -19.26
CA LEU A 84 27.01 -16.87 -18.70
C LEU A 84 27.95 -17.25 -19.84
N VAL A 85 29.23 -16.97 -19.64
CA VAL A 85 30.26 -17.23 -20.66
C VAL A 85 31.47 -17.85 -19.99
N HIS A 86 31.96 -18.93 -20.60
CA HIS A 86 33.20 -19.57 -20.23
C HIS A 86 34.32 -19.02 -21.10
N LEU A 87 35.37 -18.47 -20.48
CA LEU A 87 36.54 -17.91 -21.15
C LEU A 87 37.77 -18.75 -20.76
N LYS A 88 38.53 -19.21 -21.74
CA LYS A 88 39.73 -20.00 -21.56
C LYS A 88 40.93 -19.28 -22.20
N PRO A 89 41.72 -18.55 -21.38
CA PRO A 89 42.95 -17.90 -21.82
C PRO A 89 44.00 -18.90 -22.32
N ALA A 90 44.77 -18.52 -23.34
CA ALA A 90 45.81 -19.37 -23.91
C ALA A 90 47.07 -19.49 -23.04
N ASP A 91 47.39 -18.45 -22.28
CA ASP A 91 48.57 -18.41 -21.42
C ASP A 91 48.29 -17.66 -20.09
N LYS A 92 49.28 -17.74 -19.19
CA LYS A 92 49.19 -17.11 -17.87
C LYS A 92 49.13 -15.58 -17.93
N THR A 93 49.73 -14.96 -18.95
CA THR A 93 49.73 -13.50 -19.07
C THR A 93 48.37 -12.97 -19.50
N THR A 94 47.74 -13.62 -20.48
CA THR A 94 46.36 -13.36 -20.92
C THR A 94 45.38 -13.58 -19.78
N PHE A 95 45.57 -14.65 -19.00
CA PHE A 95 44.73 -14.94 -17.83
C PHE A 95 44.75 -13.79 -16.81
N VAL A 96 45.94 -13.30 -16.44
CA VAL A 96 46.06 -12.20 -15.45
C VAL A 96 45.50 -10.88 -16.00
N LYS A 97 45.71 -10.58 -17.28
CA LYS A 97 45.13 -9.40 -17.93
C LYS A 97 43.61 -9.46 -17.98
N LEU A 98 43.05 -10.59 -18.41
CA LEU A 98 41.60 -10.80 -18.47
C LEU A 98 40.98 -10.71 -17.07
N LEU A 99 41.56 -11.41 -16.09
CA LEU A 99 41.12 -11.35 -14.71
C LEU A 99 41.17 -9.93 -14.17
N SER A 100 42.24 -9.16 -14.44
CA SER A 100 42.34 -7.76 -14.01
C SER A 100 41.27 -6.86 -14.63
N ALA A 101 40.96 -7.05 -15.92
CA ALA A 101 39.92 -6.29 -16.61
C ALA A 101 38.52 -6.64 -16.08
N LEU A 102 38.25 -7.92 -15.86
CA LEU A 102 36.98 -8.38 -15.30
C LEU A 102 36.83 -7.93 -13.83
N LEU A 103 37.88 -8.00 -13.01
CA LEU A 103 37.88 -7.50 -11.63
C LEU A 103 37.59 -5.99 -11.58
N PHE A 104 38.07 -5.22 -12.56
CA PHE A 104 37.70 -3.80 -12.68
C PHE A 104 36.17 -3.64 -12.87
N TRP A 105 35.58 -4.38 -13.79
CA TRP A 105 34.14 -4.31 -14.07
C TRP A 105 33.25 -4.93 -13.00
N GLN A 106 33.69 -6.01 -12.34
CA GLN A 106 33.04 -6.60 -11.18
C GLN A 106 32.86 -5.58 -10.04
N ASN A 107 33.81 -4.65 -9.89
CA ASN A 107 33.75 -3.59 -8.88
C ASN A 107 33.00 -2.33 -9.34
N MET A 108 32.58 -2.26 -10.61
CA MET A 108 31.77 -1.16 -11.14
C MET A 108 30.28 -1.49 -10.96
N ARG A 109 29.54 -0.59 -10.31
CA ARG A 109 28.08 -0.73 -10.15
C ARG A 109 27.35 -0.41 -11.46
N PRO A 110 26.18 -1.01 -11.73
CA PRO A 110 25.36 -0.69 -12.88
C PRO A 110 25.01 0.81 -12.91
N ARG A 111 24.86 1.41 -14.10
CA ARG A 111 24.33 2.78 -14.24
C ARG A 111 22.90 2.88 -13.69
N GLY A 112 22.45 4.09 -13.36
CA GLY A 112 21.14 4.38 -12.76
C GLY A 112 21.26 5.02 -11.36
N ILE A 113 20.43 6.03 -11.10
CA ILE A 113 20.38 6.70 -9.77
C ILE A 113 19.94 5.67 -8.72
N ALA A 114 18.99 4.78 -9.04
CA ALA A 114 18.46 3.74 -8.16
C ALA A 114 19.52 2.79 -7.55
N ASN A 115 20.65 2.57 -8.23
CA ASN A 115 21.75 1.72 -7.75
C ASN A 115 22.73 2.45 -6.80
N LYS A 116 22.49 3.74 -6.54
CA LYS A 116 23.23 4.59 -5.60
C LYS A 116 22.39 4.86 -4.35
N GLN A 117 21.96 3.76 -3.72
CA GLN A 117 21.26 3.81 -2.45
C GLN A 117 22.22 4.29 -1.36
N LEU A 118 21.77 5.25 -0.57
CA LEU A 118 22.51 5.85 0.52
C LEU A 118 21.70 5.71 1.80
N THR A 119 22.36 5.24 2.86
CA THR A 119 21.78 5.17 4.20
C THR A 119 22.41 6.24 5.06
N ILE A 120 21.61 7.18 5.55
CA ILE A 120 22.08 8.30 6.39
C ILE A 120 21.71 8.01 7.84
N PRO A 121 22.70 7.86 8.75
CA PRO A 121 22.43 7.61 10.16
C PRO A 121 21.80 8.84 10.83
N TYR A 122 21.16 8.59 11.97
CA TYR A 122 20.75 9.65 12.87
C TYR A 122 21.97 10.22 13.60
N HIS A 123 22.14 11.54 13.59
CA HIS A 123 23.20 12.22 14.32
C HIS A 123 22.63 12.88 15.57
N ASN A 124 23.02 12.37 16.75
CA ASN A 124 22.63 12.97 18.02
C ASN A 124 23.18 14.41 18.11
N SER A 125 22.31 15.39 18.30
CA SER A 125 22.73 16.64 18.94
C SER A 125 23.16 16.29 20.38
N LYS A 126 24.30 16.82 20.85
CA LYS A 126 24.86 16.52 22.18
C LYS A 126 23.89 16.99 23.28
N GLN A 127 22.92 16.16 23.67
CA GLN A 127 22.11 16.36 24.85
C GLN A 127 22.57 15.38 25.93
N SER A 128 22.78 15.91 27.13
CA SER A 128 23.37 15.21 28.28
C SER A 128 22.35 14.36 29.06
N GLN A 129 21.05 14.53 28.82
CA GLN A 129 19.96 13.82 29.52
C GLN A 129 18.88 13.39 28.51
N SER A 130 18.41 12.15 28.63
CA SER A 130 17.35 11.59 27.80
C SER A 130 15.99 11.70 28.50
N GLU A 131 15.10 12.51 27.96
CA GLU A 131 13.69 12.62 28.37
C GLU A 131 12.81 11.58 27.64
N SER A 132 11.69 11.19 28.25
CA SER A 132 10.67 10.33 27.64
C SER A 132 9.79 11.13 26.68
N LEU A 133 9.70 10.69 25.42
CA LEU A 133 8.90 11.34 24.38
C LEU A 133 7.49 10.76 24.28
N LEU A 134 7.39 9.43 24.22
CA LEU A 134 6.13 8.70 24.14
C LEU A 134 6.15 7.56 25.15
N VAL A 135 5.00 7.34 25.77
CA VAL A 135 4.77 6.27 26.74
C VAL A 135 3.41 5.65 26.47
N CYS A 136 3.35 4.32 26.37
CA CYS A 136 2.07 3.60 26.32
C CYS A 136 2.20 2.23 26.98
N SER A 137 1.10 1.70 27.49
CA SER A 137 0.96 0.28 27.78
C SER A 137 0.41 -0.40 26.52
N CYS A 138 1.06 -1.48 26.08
CA CYS A 138 0.61 -2.24 24.92
C CYS A 138 1.01 -3.72 25.04
N LYS A 139 0.39 -4.56 24.21
CA LYS A 139 0.78 -5.97 24.08
C LYS A 139 1.94 -6.08 23.11
N ILE A 140 2.88 -6.96 23.43
CA ILE A 140 4.12 -7.13 22.67
C ILE A 140 4.27 -8.60 22.33
N PHE A 141 4.58 -8.89 21.07
CA PHE A 141 5.09 -10.18 20.66
C PHE A 141 6.60 -10.11 20.45
N GLY A 142 7.31 -11.05 21.05
CA GLY A 142 8.75 -11.21 20.90
C GLY A 142 9.26 -12.27 21.88
N GLN A 143 10.56 -12.30 22.12
CA GLN A 143 11.12 -13.22 23.11
C GLN A 143 10.51 -12.94 24.49
N ILE A 144 10.07 -13.97 25.19
CA ILE A 144 9.48 -13.81 26.53
C ILE A 144 10.61 -13.44 27.52
N PRO A 145 10.52 -12.30 28.24
CA PRO A 145 11.50 -11.93 29.25
C PRO A 145 11.60 -12.97 30.36
N LYS A 146 12.81 -13.25 30.86
CA LYS A 146 13.04 -14.09 32.05
C LYS A 146 12.71 -13.35 33.35
N ASN A 147 11.52 -12.77 33.46
CA ASN A 147 11.02 -12.09 34.66
C ASN A 147 9.71 -12.76 35.11
N LYS A 148 9.63 -13.15 36.39
CA LYS A 148 8.47 -13.82 36.99
C LYS A 148 7.21 -12.94 37.02
N ASN A 149 7.39 -11.63 36.95
CA ASN A 149 6.32 -10.64 37.01
C ASN A 149 5.72 -10.34 35.62
N VAL A 150 6.23 -10.96 34.55
CA VAL A 150 5.72 -10.79 33.19
C VAL A 150 4.72 -11.91 32.90
N GLU A 151 3.46 -11.54 32.71
CA GLU A 151 2.40 -12.47 32.34
C GLU A 151 2.47 -12.78 30.84
N VAL A 152 2.55 -14.08 30.51
CA VAL A 152 2.45 -14.55 29.13
C VAL A 152 0.98 -14.60 28.75
N LEU A 153 0.63 -13.93 27.65
CA LEU A 153 -0.71 -13.85 27.14
C LEU A 153 -0.94 -14.83 25.99
N GLU A 154 -2.19 -15.24 25.83
CA GLU A 154 -2.64 -15.79 24.55
C GLU A 154 -2.85 -14.64 23.56
N GLY A 155 -2.41 -14.83 22.32
CA GLY A 155 -2.58 -13.86 21.24
C GLY A 155 -2.62 -14.56 19.88
N PRO A 156 -2.84 -13.79 18.79
CA PRO A 156 -2.89 -14.36 17.46
C PRO A 156 -1.54 -14.99 17.08
N ALA A 157 -1.58 -16.03 16.26
CA ALA A 157 -0.37 -16.63 15.71
C ALA A 157 0.38 -15.60 14.87
N VAL A 158 1.70 -15.51 15.05
CA VAL A 158 2.55 -14.56 14.35
C VAL A 158 3.35 -15.29 13.26
N PRO A 159 3.00 -15.12 11.98
CA PRO A 159 3.62 -15.85 10.88
C PRO A 159 4.84 -15.12 10.28
N LEU A 160 5.06 -13.86 10.67
CA LEU A 160 6.23 -13.08 10.30
C LEU A 160 7.46 -13.69 10.99
N PHE A 161 8.55 -13.99 10.28
CA PHE A 161 9.87 -14.42 10.82
C PHE A 161 9.80 -15.34 12.07
N PRO A 162 9.27 -16.57 11.94
CA PRO A 162 8.97 -17.42 13.10
C PRO A 162 10.22 -17.82 13.89
N ASP A 163 10.17 -17.70 15.21
CA ASP A 163 11.15 -18.24 16.16
C ASP A 163 10.41 -19.01 17.26
N SER A 164 10.98 -20.13 17.71
CA SER A 164 10.34 -21.08 18.63
C SER A 164 10.26 -20.58 20.07
N ASN A 165 10.97 -19.49 20.42
CA ASN A 165 11.05 -18.97 21.79
C ASN A 165 10.29 -17.64 22.00
N GLU A 166 9.38 -17.27 21.09
CA GLU A 166 8.60 -16.03 21.14
C GLU A 166 7.17 -16.24 21.66
N GLY A 167 6.59 -15.19 22.25
CA GLY A 167 5.22 -15.19 22.76
C GLY A 167 4.70 -13.78 23.04
N TRP A 168 3.42 -13.69 23.37
CA TRP A 168 2.76 -12.43 23.72
C TRP A 168 2.92 -12.11 25.22
N PHE A 169 3.19 -10.86 25.55
CA PHE A 169 3.24 -10.34 26.93
C PHE A 169 2.86 -8.85 26.97
N THR A 170 2.57 -8.30 28.15
CA THR A 170 2.34 -6.85 28.31
C THR A 170 3.59 -6.13 28.82
N ALA A 171 3.78 -4.89 28.37
CA ALA A 171 4.82 -4.02 28.89
C ALA A 171 4.44 -2.55 28.71
N MET A 172 5.00 -1.69 29.56
CA MET A 172 5.05 -0.27 29.30
C MET A 172 6.20 0.04 28.34
N VAL A 173 5.87 0.66 27.22
CA VAL A 173 6.81 1.03 26.16
C VAL A 173 7.14 2.50 26.29
N VAL A 174 8.42 2.82 26.39
CA VAL A 174 8.93 4.19 26.55
C VAL A 174 9.92 4.51 25.44
N LEU A 175 9.57 5.45 24.55
CA LEU A 175 10.52 5.99 23.58
C LEU A 175 11.22 7.22 24.16
N LYS A 176 12.55 7.17 24.25
CA LYS A 176 13.37 8.27 24.74
C LYS A 176 13.85 9.19 23.63
N SER A 177 14.11 10.45 23.97
CA SER A 177 14.66 11.50 23.09
C SER A 177 16.04 11.19 22.50
N ASN A 178 16.76 10.20 23.04
CA ASN A 178 18.03 9.72 22.50
C ASN A 178 17.87 8.60 21.44
N GLY A 179 16.63 8.25 21.07
CA GLY A 179 16.29 7.20 20.11
C GLY A 179 16.33 5.77 20.67
N VAL A 180 16.37 5.62 22.00
CA VAL A 180 16.29 4.31 22.67
C VAL A 180 14.84 4.02 23.06
N LEU A 181 14.38 2.83 22.71
CA LEU A 181 13.08 2.28 23.06
C LEU A 181 13.26 1.32 24.25
N GLU A 182 12.62 1.59 25.37
CA GLU A 182 12.66 0.75 26.56
C GLU A 182 11.31 0.06 26.77
N LEU A 183 11.36 -1.25 27.03
CA LEU A 183 10.22 -2.05 27.43
C LEU A 183 10.35 -2.30 28.93
N LEU A 184 9.39 -1.82 29.69
CA LEU A 184 9.36 -1.88 31.16
C LEU A 184 8.22 -2.80 31.63
N GLY A 185 8.43 -3.55 32.71
CA GLY A 185 7.38 -4.32 33.35
C GLY A 185 6.28 -3.41 33.89
N GLU A 186 5.01 -3.75 33.66
CA GLU A 186 3.87 -2.90 34.09
C GLU A 186 3.71 -2.86 35.61
N SER A 187 4.08 -3.95 36.29
CA SER A 187 3.88 -4.13 37.73
C SER A 187 5.04 -3.60 38.57
N ASP A 188 6.27 -3.73 38.09
CA ASP A 188 7.49 -3.41 38.85
C ASP A 188 8.36 -2.32 38.22
N GLY A 189 8.03 -1.85 37.01
CA GLY A 189 8.83 -0.88 36.26
C GLY A 189 10.21 -1.39 35.87
N SER A 190 10.46 -2.70 35.98
CA SER A 190 11.76 -3.31 35.66
C SER A 190 12.06 -3.22 34.18
N LEU A 191 13.31 -2.95 33.81
CA LEU A 191 13.72 -2.90 32.41
C LEU A 191 13.79 -4.33 31.84
N LEU A 192 12.88 -4.63 30.91
CA LEU A 192 12.79 -5.90 30.20
C LEU A 192 13.72 -5.90 28.98
N TYR A 193 13.58 -4.89 28.12
CA TYR A 193 14.36 -4.74 26.89
C TYR A 193 14.75 -3.28 26.64
N SER A 194 15.90 -3.08 26.01
CA SER A 194 16.36 -1.78 25.51
C SER A 194 16.78 -1.93 24.05
N ILE A 195 16.12 -1.21 23.15
CA ILE A 195 16.29 -1.31 21.70
C ILE A 195 16.78 0.04 21.19
N ASP A 196 17.97 0.07 20.57
CA ASP A 196 18.46 1.28 19.91
C ASP A 196 17.85 1.39 18.50
N VAL A 197 16.82 2.23 18.36
CA VAL A 197 16.07 2.44 17.11
C VAL A 197 16.97 3.05 16.02
N LYS A 198 18.03 3.77 16.40
CA LYS A 198 18.98 4.37 15.43
C LYS A 198 19.78 3.32 14.66
N LEU A 199 19.76 2.06 15.10
CA LEU A 199 20.40 0.95 14.39
C LEU A 199 19.53 0.43 13.23
N LEU A 200 18.21 0.64 13.30
CA LEU A 200 17.23 0.21 12.31
C LEU A 200 17.20 1.15 11.10
N THR A 201 16.77 0.65 9.93
CA THR A 201 16.37 1.50 8.81
C THR A 201 14.88 1.86 8.90
N ARG A 202 14.44 2.91 8.20
CA ARG A 202 13.00 3.24 8.12
C ARG A 202 12.18 2.06 7.57
N SER A 203 12.72 1.29 6.63
CA SER A 203 12.07 0.08 6.11
C SER A 203 11.93 -1.07 7.12
N GLU A 204 12.62 -1.01 8.26
CA GLU A 204 12.56 -2.00 9.36
C GLU A 204 11.52 -1.62 10.45
N ILE A 205 10.82 -0.50 10.28
CA ILE A 205 9.73 -0.03 11.13
C ILE A 205 8.50 0.14 10.24
N ARG A 206 7.48 -0.71 10.43
CA ARG A 206 6.38 -0.82 9.45
C ARG A 206 5.05 -1.09 10.13
N GLU A 207 3.99 -0.52 9.57
CA GLU A 207 2.63 -1.00 9.86
C GLU A 207 2.46 -2.41 9.30
N ILE A 208 1.85 -3.27 10.10
CA ILE A 208 1.47 -4.60 9.64
C ILE A 208 0.13 -4.48 8.96
N HIS A 209 0.03 -4.98 7.73
CA HIS A 209 -1.23 -4.94 7.00
C HIS A 209 -2.31 -5.69 7.77
N ASN A 210 -3.52 -5.13 7.79
CA ASN A 210 -4.63 -5.65 8.57
C ASN A 210 -5.02 -7.09 8.21
N SER A 211 -4.72 -7.57 6.99
CA SER A 211 -4.99 -8.96 6.61
C SER A 211 -4.20 -10.00 7.41
N ILE A 212 -3.12 -9.61 8.11
CA ILE A 212 -2.29 -10.54 8.89
C ILE A 212 -2.92 -10.85 10.25
N PHE A 213 -3.39 -9.82 10.97
CA PHE A 213 -3.96 -9.93 12.32
C PHE A 213 -5.44 -9.55 12.41
N GLU A 214 -6.08 -9.24 11.27
CA GLU A 214 -7.46 -8.77 11.16
C GLU A 214 -7.72 -7.49 11.95
N SER A 215 -6.68 -6.68 12.11
CA SER A 215 -6.68 -5.42 12.85
C SER A 215 -5.55 -4.53 12.34
N SER A 216 -5.78 -3.22 12.34
CA SER A 216 -4.80 -2.21 11.92
C SER A 216 -3.96 -1.66 13.09
N ASN A 217 -4.06 -2.28 14.27
CA ASN A 217 -3.42 -1.80 15.50
C ASN A 217 -2.00 -2.34 15.73
N TYR A 218 -1.36 -2.89 14.70
CA TYR A 218 -0.10 -3.64 14.84
C TYR A 218 1.07 -2.93 14.13
N LEU A 219 2.18 -2.78 14.86
CA LEU A 219 3.42 -2.18 14.37
C LEU A 219 4.58 -3.17 14.48
N PHE A 220 5.28 -3.41 13.38
CA PHE A 220 6.51 -4.19 13.32
C PHE A 220 7.73 -3.29 13.57
N VAL A 221 8.63 -3.72 14.47
CA VAL A 221 9.90 -3.04 14.74
C VAL A 221 11.01 -4.09 14.84
N GLY A 222 11.91 -4.19 13.86
CA GLY A 222 12.98 -5.18 13.93
C GLY A 222 13.84 -5.34 12.69
N VAL A 223 14.97 -6.03 12.83
CA VAL A 223 15.86 -6.38 11.72
C VAL A 223 15.11 -7.25 10.72
N ILE A 224 15.24 -6.93 9.44
CA ILE A 224 14.87 -7.82 8.34
C ILE A 224 16.18 -8.32 7.68
N PRO A 225 16.62 -9.57 7.94
CA PRO A 225 17.92 -10.06 7.48
C PRO A 225 18.09 -10.00 5.96
N ASN A 226 17.09 -10.45 5.21
CA ASN A 226 17.10 -10.48 3.75
C ASN A 226 17.18 -9.07 3.14
N LEU A 227 16.47 -8.09 3.71
CA LEU A 227 16.60 -6.68 3.31
C LEU A 227 18.03 -6.18 3.49
N ARG A 228 18.66 -6.43 4.65
CA ARG A 228 20.05 -6.02 4.91
C ARG A 228 21.05 -6.66 3.94
N ASN A 229 20.80 -7.92 3.55
CA ASN A 229 21.58 -8.62 2.54
C ASN A 229 21.45 -7.95 1.16
N GLU A 230 20.23 -7.58 0.75
CA GLU A 230 19.99 -6.93 -0.54
C GLU A 230 20.64 -5.53 -0.65
N VAL A 231 20.68 -4.77 0.46
CA VAL A 231 21.30 -3.43 0.52
C VAL A 231 22.83 -3.50 0.70
N GLN A 232 23.43 -4.69 0.74
CA GLN A 232 24.86 -4.89 1.01
C GLN A 232 25.32 -4.20 2.32
N LEU A 233 24.47 -4.17 3.35
CA LEU A 233 24.83 -3.71 4.70
C LEU A 233 25.70 -4.76 5.41
N GLN A 234 26.74 -5.28 4.74
CA GLN A 234 27.58 -6.40 5.21
C GLN A 234 28.53 -6.02 6.37
N ASN A 235 28.74 -4.73 6.62
CA ASN A 235 29.62 -4.24 7.69
C ASN A 235 28.91 -3.95 9.02
N CYS A 236 27.60 -4.13 9.11
CA CYS A 236 26.89 -4.10 10.39
C CYS A 236 26.79 -5.54 10.89
N SER A 237 27.71 -5.93 11.78
CA SER A 237 27.71 -7.23 12.46
C SER A 237 26.29 -7.70 12.78
N THR A 238 25.94 -8.80 12.15
CA THR A 238 24.71 -9.56 12.35
C THR A 238 24.46 -9.79 13.84
N HIS A 239 23.26 -9.40 14.30
CA HIS A 239 22.44 -10.01 15.36
C HIS A 239 22.00 -9.17 16.57
N ASN A 240 22.64 -8.06 16.94
CA ASN A 240 22.28 -7.39 18.20
C ASN A 240 21.86 -5.93 17.97
N ILE A 241 20.54 -5.65 17.97
CA ILE A 241 20.00 -4.29 18.16
C ILE A 241 19.99 -3.91 19.65
N ILE A 242 20.02 -4.91 20.54
CA ILE A 242 19.98 -4.73 21.98
C ILE A 242 21.39 -4.56 22.53
N PRO A 243 21.70 -3.48 23.26
CA PRO A 243 22.83 -3.47 24.19
C PRO A 243 22.52 -4.46 25.31
N THR A 244 23.30 -5.54 25.36
CA THR A 244 23.21 -6.61 26.36
C THR A 244 23.36 -6.07 27.79
N ILE A 245 22.30 -6.16 28.60
CA ILE A 245 22.42 -6.09 30.07
C ILE A 245 22.96 -7.42 30.63
N SER A 246 22.91 -8.50 29.85
CA SER A 246 23.52 -9.78 30.19
C SER A 246 23.99 -10.53 28.93
N ASN A 247 25.17 -11.17 29.02
CA ASN A 247 25.74 -11.99 27.94
C ASN A 247 24.99 -13.32 27.68
N GLU A 248 23.81 -13.53 28.27
CA GLU A 248 23.13 -14.84 28.31
C GLU A 248 21.65 -14.82 27.89
N MET A 249 21.18 -13.78 27.19
CA MET A 249 19.80 -13.72 26.69
C MET A 249 19.76 -13.71 25.16
N GLY A 250 18.76 -14.39 24.59
CA GLY A 250 18.63 -14.66 23.16
C GLY A 250 18.63 -13.39 22.30
N ARG A 251 19.00 -13.56 21.03
CA ARG A 251 19.10 -12.50 20.05
C ARG A 251 17.70 -12.03 19.66
N VAL A 252 17.12 -11.08 20.39
CA VAL A 252 15.87 -10.43 19.94
C VAL A 252 16.18 -9.63 18.67
N SER A 253 15.71 -10.12 17.53
CA SER A 253 15.85 -9.44 16.25
C SER A 253 14.68 -8.51 15.94
N ARG A 254 13.56 -8.62 16.65
CA ARG A 254 12.32 -7.89 16.35
C ARG A 254 11.34 -7.90 17.54
N ILE A 255 10.36 -7.01 17.47
CA ILE A 255 9.14 -7.01 18.27
C ILE A 255 7.94 -6.63 17.39
N ILE A 256 6.75 -7.06 17.79
CA ILE A 256 5.48 -6.55 17.25
C ILE A 256 4.71 -5.91 18.40
N LEU A 257 4.29 -4.67 18.20
CA LEU A 257 3.50 -3.90 19.17
C LEU A 257 2.04 -3.91 18.73
N GLU A 258 1.15 -4.40 19.59
CA GLU A 258 -0.30 -4.29 19.43
C GLU A 258 -0.83 -3.18 20.34
N PHE A 259 -1.30 -2.09 19.72
CA PHE A 259 -1.82 -0.93 20.41
C PHE A 259 -3.34 -1.03 20.67
N PRO A 260 -3.86 -0.36 21.71
CA PRO A 260 -5.30 -0.30 21.95
C PRO A 260 -6.03 0.52 20.87
N TYR A 261 -5.41 1.57 20.34
CA TYR A 261 -6.01 2.45 19.36
C TYR A 261 -5.13 2.63 18.12
N ARG A 262 -5.78 2.78 16.96
CA ARG A 262 -5.10 3.03 15.68
C ARG A 262 -4.27 4.32 15.70
N ILE A 263 -4.73 5.34 16.42
CA ILE A 263 -4.03 6.62 16.54
C ILE A 263 -2.63 6.45 17.15
N ASP A 264 -2.47 5.51 18.09
CA ASP A 264 -1.19 5.24 18.73
C ASP A 264 -0.21 4.65 17.71
N VAL A 265 -0.67 3.73 16.84
CA VAL A 265 0.17 3.18 15.76
C VAL A 265 0.73 4.29 14.87
N GLU A 266 -0.10 5.29 14.52
CA GLU A 266 0.33 6.41 13.68
C GLU A 266 1.42 7.24 14.38
N ASP A 267 1.18 7.60 15.64
CA ASP A 267 2.09 8.44 16.43
C ASP A 267 3.43 7.71 16.68
N TRP A 268 3.37 6.41 17.02
CA TRP A 268 4.55 5.58 17.26
C TRP A 268 5.33 5.27 15.99
N LEU A 269 4.67 5.04 14.85
CA LEU A 269 5.33 4.86 13.55
C LEU A 269 6.19 6.08 13.20
N VAL A 270 5.61 7.28 13.30
CA VAL A 270 6.31 8.54 12.99
C VAL A 270 7.45 8.78 13.97
N ALA A 271 7.20 8.59 15.28
CA ALA A 271 8.22 8.83 16.30
C ALA A 271 9.42 7.88 16.18
N LEU A 272 9.20 6.58 15.96
CA LEU A 272 10.27 5.60 15.76
C LEU A 272 11.02 5.87 14.44
N SER A 273 10.30 6.17 13.36
CA SER A 273 10.89 6.46 12.04
C SER A 273 11.74 7.74 12.01
N ALA A 274 11.56 8.65 12.97
CA ALA A 274 12.38 9.85 13.12
C ALA A 274 13.81 9.56 13.58
N PHE A 275 14.00 8.48 14.35
CA PHE A 275 15.32 8.07 14.85
C PHE A 275 16.01 7.03 13.96
N ALA A 276 15.27 6.32 13.13
CA ALA A 276 15.81 5.30 12.25
C ALA A 276 16.72 5.88 11.15
N LYS A 277 17.63 5.04 10.63
CA LYS A 277 18.48 5.35 9.49
C LYS A 277 17.61 5.62 8.26
N ARG A 278 17.92 6.72 7.59
CA ARG A 278 17.16 7.22 6.46
C ARG A 278 17.69 6.64 5.17
N GLU A 279 16.79 6.28 4.27
CA GLU A 279 17.11 5.63 2.99
C GLU A 279 16.82 6.60 1.85
N TYR A 280 17.84 6.89 1.05
CA TYR A 280 17.77 7.81 -0.08
C TYR A 280 18.46 7.23 -1.30
N VAL A 281 18.25 7.91 -2.42
CA VAL A 281 18.91 7.63 -3.68
C VAL A 281 19.56 8.91 -4.18
N GLY A 282 20.83 8.87 -4.54
CA GLY A 282 21.53 10.09 -4.93
C GLY A 282 22.98 9.88 -5.37
N LEU A 283 23.54 10.89 -6.02
CA LEU A 283 24.94 10.88 -6.44
C LEU A 283 25.87 11.25 -5.28
N ASP A 284 25.43 12.18 -4.44
CA ASP A 284 26.15 12.76 -3.32
C ASP A 284 25.16 13.19 -2.21
N ASN A 285 25.68 13.57 -1.04
CA ASN A 285 24.87 14.01 0.11
C ASN A 285 24.06 15.30 -0.14
N LYS A 286 24.24 15.96 -1.29
CA LYS A 286 23.54 17.19 -1.66
C LYS A 286 22.37 16.93 -2.59
N ASN A 287 22.46 15.92 -3.46
CA ASN A 287 21.42 15.54 -4.41
C ASN A 287 20.77 14.22 -3.97
N LEU A 288 20.09 14.26 -2.83
CA LEU A 288 19.40 13.12 -2.26
C LEU A 288 17.92 13.17 -2.64
N LEU A 289 17.40 12.06 -3.13
CA LEU A 289 15.99 11.86 -3.44
C LEU A 289 15.44 10.80 -2.50
N ARG A 290 14.28 11.09 -1.90
CA ARG A 290 13.51 10.07 -1.20
C ARG A 290 12.67 9.34 -2.24
N VAL A 291 12.66 8.02 -2.18
CA VAL A 291 11.87 7.21 -3.12
C VAL A 291 10.67 6.63 -2.41
N SER A 292 9.50 6.84 -2.99
CA SER A 292 8.27 6.16 -2.60
C SER A 292 7.92 5.15 -3.69
N ARG A 293 7.67 3.90 -3.31
CA ARG A 293 7.26 2.84 -4.24
C ARG A 293 6.00 2.17 -3.73
N ARG A 294 4.86 2.58 -4.31
CA ARG A 294 3.54 2.06 -3.94
C ARG A 294 3.08 1.02 -4.96
N ILE A 295 2.69 -0.14 -4.47
CA ILE A 295 2.14 -1.22 -5.29
C ILE A 295 0.63 -1.29 -5.05
N ASN A 296 -0.14 -1.29 -6.14
CA ASN A 296 -1.52 -1.78 -6.14
C ASN A 296 -1.52 -3.18 -6.77
N LEU A 297 -1.85 -4.21 -5.98
CA LEU A 297 -1.87 -5.60 -6.41
C LEU A 297 -3.30 -6.14 -6.30
N GLY A 298 -3.91 -6.50 -7.42
CA GLY A 298 -5.14 -7.29 -7.47
C GLY A 298 -4.84 -8.78 -7.54
N ILE A 299 -5.41 -9.58 -6.64
CA ILE A 299 -5.44 -11.04 -6.72
C ILE A 299 -6.88 -11.44 -7.02
N LEU A 300 -7.13 -11.91 -8.25
CA LEU A 300 -8.48 -12.03 -8.77
C LEU A 300 -9.01 -13.46 -8.68
N GLU A 301 -8.37 -14.39 -9.35
CA GLU A 301 -8.77 -15.79 -9.43
C GLU A 301 -7.54 -16.67 -9.66
N ALA A 302 -7.61 -17.95 -9.32
CA ALA A 302 -6.64 -18.92 -9.81
C ALA A 302 -7.35 -20.02 -10.63
N SER A 303 -6.58 -20.78 -11.40
CA SER A 303 -7.07 -21.92 -12.17
C SER A 303 -6.05 -23.04 -12.03
N LEU A 304 -6.48 -24.15 -11.42
CA LEU A 304 -5.60 -25.23 -11.01
C LEU A 304 -5.73 -26.45 -11.94
N ASN A 305 -4.59 -27.11 -12.21
CA ASN A 305 -4.52 -28.29 -13.07
C ASN A 305 -5.12 -29.52 -12.39
N GLU A 306 -5.63 -30.47 -13.19
CA GLU A 306 -6.34 -31.67 -12.69
C GLU A 306 -5.47 -32.66 -11.89
N GLN A 307 -4.14 -32.51 -11.93
CA GLN A 307 -3.16 -33.40 -11.29
C GLN A 307 -2.92 -33.12 -9.80
N LEU A 308 -3.47 -32.04 -9.24
CA LEU A 308 -3.45 -31.85 -7.79
C LEU A 308 -4.17 -33.02 -7.11
N PRO A 309 -3.74 -33.44 -5.91
CA PRO A 309 -4.45 -34.49 -5.18
C PRO A 309 -5.93 -34.12 -5.15
N LYS A 310 -6.77 -35.02 -5.69
CA LYS A 310 -8.23 -34.82 -5.72
C LYS A 310 -8.62 -34.25 -4.37
N PHE A 311 -9.24 -33.07 -4.37
CA PHE A 311 -9.82 -32.46 -3.17
C PHE A 311 -10.90 -33.42 -2.69
N ASN A 312 -10.50 -34.47 -1.97
CA ASN A 312 -11.38 -35.56 -1.54
C ASN A 312 -12.35 -35.07 -0.45
N ASP A 313 -12.11 -33.87 0.09
CA ASP A 313 -12.95 -33.23 1.10
C ASP A 313 -13.61 -31.98 0.49
N GLU A 314 -14.94 -32.00 0.42
CA GLU A 314 -15.81 -30.85 0.09
C GLU A 314 -15.66 -29.66 1.07
N THR A 315 -14.73 -29.74 2.02
CA THR A 315 -14.48 -28.79 3.11
C THR A 315 -13.06 -28.18 3.10
N SER A 316 -12.22 -28.53 2.13
CA SER A 316 -10.89 -27.90 2.01
C SER A 316 -11.03 -26.42 1.71
N LYS A 317 -10.18 -25.58 2.30
CA LYS A 317 -10.20 -24.11 2.10
C LYS A 317 -8.89 -23.60 1.52
N ILE A 318 -8.91 -22.50 0.79
CA ILE A 318 -7.74 -21.96 0.08
C ILE A 318 -7.64 -20.44 0.31
N TYR A 319 -6.42 -19.92 0.36
CA TYR A 319 -6.11 -18.49 0.31
C TYR A 319 -4.81 -18.23 -0.43
N ALA A 320 -4.61 -17.00 -0.90
CA ALA A 320 -3.33 -16.52 -1.41
C ALA A 320 -2.64 -15.63 -0.38
N GLU A 321 -1.31 -15.76 -0.30
CA GLU A 321 -0.44 -15.04 0.62
C GLU A 321 0.68 -14.37 -0.18
N VAL A 322 0.87 -13.07 0.02
CA VAL A 322 2.01 -12.35 -0.56
C VAL A 322 3.14 -12.37 0.44
N THR A 323 4.25 -13.00 0.08
CA THR A 323 5.45 -13.09 0.90
C THR A 323 6.55 -12.21 0.34
N VAL A 324 7.17 -11.41 1.21
CA VAL A 324 8.33 -10.58 0.89
C VAL A 324 9.40 -10.94 1.91
N TRP A 325 10.59 -11.27 1.44
CA TRP A 325 11.73 -11.65 2.29
C TRP A 325 11.43 -12.80 3.27
N ASP A 326 10.78 -13.85 2.77
CA ASP A 326 10.40 -15.05 3.54
C ASP A 326 9.38 -14.79 4.68
N ALA A 327 8.71 -13.65 4.67
CA ALA A 327 7.66 -13.32 5.62
C ALA A 327 6.36 -12.92 4.90
N PRO A 328 5.18 -13.32 5.42
CA PRO A 328 3.90 -12.95 4.83
C PRO A 328 3.55 -11.50 5.13
N TRP A 329 3.30 -10.72 4.08
CA TRP A 329 2.95 -9.30 4.20
C TRP A 329 1.46 -9.08 4.03
N LEU A 330 0.81 -9.86 3.16
CA LEU A 330 -0.59 -9.72 2.82
C LEU A 330 -1.23 -11.11 2.65
N ARG A 331 -2.54 -11.20 2.90
CA ARG A 331 -3.32 -12.42 2.71
C ARG A 331 -4.69 -12.07 2.15
N THR A 332 -5.21 -12.91 1.25
CA THR A 332 -6.63 -12.89 0.89
C THR A 332 -7.47 -13.56 1.97
N SER A 333 -8.77 -13.34 1.95
CA SER A 333 -9.72 -14.14 2.72
C SER A 333 -9.59 -15.63 2.40
N ILE A 334 -9.91 -16.45 3.39
CA ILE A 334 -10.03 -17.90 3.22
C ILE A 334 -11.35 -18.19 2.52
N ILE A 335 -11.28 -18.84 1.35
CA ILE A 335 -12.45 -19.24 0.58
C ILE A 335 -12.56 -20.77 0.51
N GLU A 336 -13.75 -21.26 0.19
CA GLU A 336 -13.95 -22.69 -0.06
C GLU A 336 -13.15 -23.13 -1.28
N SER A 337 -12.53 -24.31 -1.19
CA SER A 337 -11.71 -24.86 -2.26
C SER A 337 -12.54 -25.11 -3.51
N SER A 338 -12.02 -24.68 -4.64
CA SER A 338 -12.56 -25.01 -5.95
C SER A 338 -11.41 -25.11 -6.94
N ARG A 339 -11.69 -25.65 -8.13
CA ARG A 339 -10.70 -25.68 -9.23
C ARG A 339 -10.34 -24.27 -9.71
N ASN A 340 -11.27 -23.33 -9.57
CA ASN A 340 -11.12 -21.95 -9.97
C ASN A 340 -11.44 -21.05 -8.76
N PRO A 341 -10.53 -20.95 -7.76
CA PRO A 341 -10.76 -20.11 -6.59
C PRO A 341 -10.90 -18.64 -7.01
N PHE A 342 -11.94 -17.96 -6.50
CA PHE A 342 -12.22 -16.55 -6.77
C PHE A 342 -12.00 -15.69 -5.51
N PHE A 343 -11.02 -14.80 -5.58
CA PHE A 343 -10.64 -13.90 -4.48
C PHE A 343 -11.17 -12.47 -4.73
N ARG A 344 -10.81 -11.86 -5.87
CA ARG A 344 -11.11 -10.47 -6.26
C ARG A 344 -10.78 -9.44 -5.18
N GLU A 345 -9.56 -9.55 -4.65
CA GLU A 345 -9.05 -8.64 -3.62
C GLU A 345 -7.96 -7.74 -4.20
N SER A 346 -7.95 -6.48 -3.79
CA SER A 346 -6.91 -5.52 -4.16
C SER A 346 -6.21 -5.02 -2.91
N PHE A 347 -4.88 -4.97 -2.96
CA PHE A 347 -4.00 -4.57 -1.87
C PHE A 347 -3.16 -3.37 -2.30
N ASP A 348 -3.15 -2.34 -1.46
CA ASP A 348 -2.25 -1.19 -1.60
C ASP A 348 -1.20 -1.24 -0.51
N PHE A 349 0.09 -1.25 -0.87
CA PHE A 349 1.19 -1.28 0.09
C PHE A 349 2.48 -0.66 -0.45
N ASP A 350 3.32 -0.19 0.46
CA ASP A 350 4.62 0.39 0.13
C ASP A 350 5.72 -0.66 0.16
N LEU A 351 6.42 -0.80 -0.97
CA LEU A 351 7.61 -1.64 -1.08
C LEU A 351 8.87 -0.84 -0.78
N PRO A 352 9.75 -1.34 0.10
CA PRO A 352 11.07 -0.77 0.28
C PRO A 352 11.86 -0.72 -1.03
N LEU A 353 12.73 0.27 -1.13
CA LEU A 353 13.52 0.51 -2.33
C LEU A 353 14.41 -0.70 -2.70
N ALA A 354 14.90 -1.42 -1.70
CA ALA A 354 15.79 -2.56 -1.89
C ALA A 354 15.09 -3.79 -2.50
N THR A 355 13.75 -3.88 -2.39
CA THR A 355 13.00 -5.06 -2.77
C THR A 355 13.08 -5.31 -4.29
N LYS A 356 13.70 -6.43 -4.67
CA LYS A 356 13.85 -6.83 -6.07
C LYS A 356 12.68 -7.65 -6.60
N SER A 357 12.08 -8.46 -5.73
CA SER A 357 10.98 -9.36 -6.04
C SER A 357 10.16 -9.69 -4.79
N PHE A 358 8.93 -10.16 -4.99
CA PHE A 358 8.12 -10.80 -3.96
C PHE A 358 7.41 -12.02 -4.53
N ILE A 359 6.82 -12.86 -3.69
CA ILE A 359 6.25 -14.14 -4.09
C ILE A 359 4.78 -14.19 -3.69
N ILE A 360 3.91 -14.57 -4.62
CA ILE A 360 2.51 -14.90 -4.34
C ILE A 360 2.43 -16.41 -4.12
N VAL A 361 1.99 -16.84 -2.95
CA VAL A 361 1.91 -18.24 -2.54
C VAL A 361 0.45 -18.62 -2.37
N LEU A 362 0.01 -19.66 -3.07
CA LEU A 362 -1.31 -20.24 -2.88
C LEU A 362 -1.22 -21.33 -1.81
N LYS A 363 -2.05 -21.24 -0.77
CA LYS A 363 -2.06 -22.17 0.37
C LYS A 363 -3.41 -22.82 0.57
N ARG A 364 -3.41 -24.08 1.00
CA ARG A 364 -4.58 -24.78 1.53
C ARG A 364 -4.64 -24.57 3.04
N ALA A 365 -5.69 -23.91 3.49
CA ALA A 365 -5.95 -23.71 4.91
C ALA A 365 -6.43 -25.02 5.55
N LEU A 366 -5.81 -25.40 6.67
CA LEU A 366 -6.21 -26.57 7.46
C LEU A 366 -7.42 -26.27 8.37
N SER A 367 -7.81 -25.01 8.48
CA SER A 367 -8.81 -24.50 9.42
C SER A 367 -9.53 -23.26 8.86
N THR A 368 -10.45 -22.69 9.64
CA THR A 368 -11.07 -21.38 9.39
C THR A 368 -10.16 -20.20 9.77
N ARG A 369 -8.95 -20.47 10.24
CA ARG A 369 -7.92 -19.47 10.57
C ARG A 369 -6.64 -19.78 9.79
N TYR A 370 -5.83 -18.75 9.59
CA TYR A 370 -4.51 -18.87 8.96
C TYR A 370 -3.52 -19.51 9.92
N TYR A 371 -2.78 -20.51 9.44
CA TYR A 371 -1.67 -21.11 10.17
C TYR A 371 -0.37 -21.01 9.39
N PRO A 372 0.78 -20.81 10.06
CA PRO A 372 2.08 -20.81 9.39
C PRO A 372 2.35 -22.12 8.61
N ASP A 373 1.89 -23.24 9.16
CA ASP A 373 2.09 -24.60 8.63
C ASP A 373 1.02 -25.01 7.59
N ASP A 374 0.18 -24.08 7.14
CA ASP A 374 -0.77 -24.35 6.05
C ASP A 374 -0.03 -24.81 4.78
N GLN A 375 -0.61 -25.81 4.10
CA GLN A 375 0.07 -26.47 2.99
C GLN A 375 0.19 -25.55 1.78
N ILE A 376 1.41 -25.38 1.28
CA ILE A 376 1.67 -24.66 0.03
C ILE A 376 1.20 -25.52 -1.15
N LEU A 377 0.34 -24.96 -1.98
CA LEU A 377 -0.11 -25.57 -3.23
C LEU A 377 0.85 -25.22 -4.35
N GLY A 378 1.26 -23.95 -4.46
CA GLY A 378 2.32 -23.48 -5.36
C GLY A 378 2.49 -21.96 -5.27
N TYR A 379 3.40 -21.42 -6.05
CA TYR A 379 3.78 -20.02 -5.96
C TYR A 379 4.12 -19.40 -7.31
N SER A 380 4.07 -18.08 -7.37
CA SER A 380 4.53 -17.27 -8.51
C SER A 380 5.48 -16.19 -8.02
N ILE A 381 6.64 -16.06 -8.67
CA ILE A 381 7.63 -15.03 -8.35
C ILE A 381 7.31 -13.78 -9.18
N ILE A 382 7.15 -12.65 -8.49
CA ILE A 382 6.96 -11.33 -9.10
C ILE A 382 8.27 -10.57 -8.99
N ASP A 383 9.01 -10.50 -10.09
CA ASP A 383 10.30 -9.82 -10.16
C ASP A 383 10.19 -8.41 -10.74
N SER A 384 11.34 -7.74 -10.88
CA SER A 384 11.40 -6.38 -11.43
C SER A 384 10.96 -6.27 -12.90
N SER A 385 10.94 -7.37 -13.67
CA SER A 385 10.45 -7.36 -15.05
C SER A 385 8.92 -7.27 -15.06
N VAL A 386 8.25 -8.10 -14.26
CA VAL A 386 6.78 -8.08 -14.09
C VAL A 386 6.34 -6.76 -13.46
N LEU A 387 7.08 -6.25 -12.47
CA LEU A 387 6.70 -5.03 -11.74
C LEU A 387 6.74 -3.76 -12.58
N ASN A 388 7.47 -3.74 -13.69
CA ASN A 388 7.62 -2.54 -14.52
C ASN A 388 6.94 -2.69 -15.89
N ASP A 389 6.30 -3.83 -16.16
CA ASP A 389 5.63 -4.11 -17.41
C ASP A 389 4.16 -3.66 -17.34
N GLU A 390 3.79 -2.72 -18.21
CA GLU A 390 2.45 -2.15 -18.29
C GLU A 390 1.38 -3.18 -18.70
N ALA A 391 1.77 -4.33 -19.27
CA ALA A 391 0.85 -5.42 -19.59
C ALA A 391 0.07 -5.90 -18.34
N TYR A 392 0.72 -5.87 -17.17
CA TYR A 392 0.12 -6.30 -15.91
C TYR A 392 -0.81 -5.27 -15.26
N HIS A 393 -0.97 -4.07 -15.85
CA HIS A 393 -1.99 -3.11 -15.41
C HIS A 393 -3.42 -3.65 -15.65
N GLN A 394 -3.56 -4.60 -16.58
CA GLN A 394 -4.80 -5.32 -16.88
C GLN A 394 -4.75 -6.74 -16.32
N GLU A 395 -5.91 -7.39 -16.25
CA GLU A 395 -6.05 -8.75 -15.71
C GLU A 395 -5.16 -9.74 -16.50
N THR A 396 -4.10 -10.21 -15.87
CA THR A 396 -3.07 -11.03 -16.51
C THR A 396 -2.86 -12.32 -15.72
N ARG A 397 -2.78 -13.45 -16.44
CA ARG A 397 -2.52 -14.76 -15.84
C ARG A 397 -1.04 -15.08 -15.82
N ILE A 398 -0.53 -15.45 -14.65
CA ILE A 398 0.85 -15.90 -14.44
C ILE A 398 0.88 -17.35 -13.98
N PRO A 399 1.92 -18.13 -14.32
CA PRO A 399 2.01 -19.54 -13.93
C PRO A 399 2.22 -19.68 -12.42
N LEU A 400 1.55 -20.67 -11.83
CA LEU A 400 1.82 -21.17 -10.49
C LEU A 400 2.72 -22.39 -10.61
N GLU A 401 3.84 -22.38 -9.88
CA GLU A 401 4.83 -23.45 -9.91
C GLU A 401 5.04 -24.05 -8.51
N LEU A 402 5.31 -25.35 -8.46
CA LEU A 402 5.77 -26.06 -7.28
C LEU A 402 6.82 -27.09 -7.71
N ASP A 403 8.01 -27.07 -7.09
CA ASP A 403 9.11 -27.99 -7.39
C ASP A 403 9.46 -28.11 -8.89
N GLY A 404 9.31 -27.01 -9.64
CA GLY A 404 9.57 -26.95 -11.09
C GLY A 404 8.44 -27.47 -11.98
N ALA A 405 7.32 -27.91 -11.41
CA ALA A 405 6.12 -28.29 -12.14
C ALA A 405 5.08 -27.15 -12.14
N ASN A 406 4.45 -26.91 -13.30
CA ASN A 406 3.34 -25.97 -13.42
C ASN A 406 2.05 -26.62 -12.90
N ILE A 407 1.48 -26.06 -11.84
CA ILE A 407 0.28 -26.56 -11.18
C ILE A 407 -1.00 -25.82 -11.61
N GLY A 408 -0.87 -24.73 -12.37
CA GLY A 408 -1.97 -23.87 -12.72
C GLY A 408 -1.54 -22.43 -13.01
N GLN A 409 -2.48 -21.51 -12.96
CA GLN A 409 -2.24 -20.08 -13.18
C GLN A 409 -3.00 -19.26 -12.15
N ILE A 410 -2.47 -18.08 -11.81
CA ILE A 410 -3.16 -17.07 -11.00
C ILE A 410 -3.32 -15.79 -11.81
N CYS A 411 -4.53 -15.22 -11.77
CA CYS A 411 -4.89 -13.98 -12.44
C CYS A 411 -4.68 -12.81 -11.49
N ILE A 412 -3.86 -11.86 -11.91
CA ILE A 412 -3.47 -10.71 -11.12
C ILE A 412 -3.54 -9.41 -11.91
N THR A 413 -3.57 -8.30 -11.20
CA THR A 413 -3.25 -6.96 -11.72
C THR A 413 -2.18 -6.34 -10.84
N ILE A 414 -1.19 -5.66 -11.42
CA ILE A 414 -0.13 -4.99 -10.69
C ILE A 414 0.03 -3.59 -11.26
N GLN A 415 0.03 -2.56 -10.42
CA GLN A 415 0.48 -1.21 -10.77
C GLN A 415 1.60 -0.80 -9.82
N ASN A 416 2.77 -0.49 -10.37
CA ASN A 416 3.94 -0.06 -9.61
C ASN A 416 4.17 1.45 -9.78
N GLN A 417 3.83 2.23 -8.76
CA GLN A 417 3.98 3.68 -8.76
C GLN A 417 5.25 4.07 -8.00
N LYS A 418 6.28 4.46 -8.74
CA LYS A 418 7.57 4.92 -8.21
C LYS A 418 7.68 6.43 -8.35
N SER A 419 7.82 7.14 -7.22
CA SER A 419 7.97 8.60 -7.17
C SER A 419 9.31 8.98 -6.53
N TYR A 420 9.98 9.97 -7.11
CA TYR A 420 11.28 10.48 -6.67
C TYR A 420 11.12 11.86 -6.06
N ILE A 421 11.03 11.92 -4.74
CA ILE A 421 10.71 13.12 -3.99
C ILE A 421 11.99 13.90 -3.68
N LEU A 422 11.98 15.19 -4.04
CA LEU A 422 13.06 16.14 -3.73
C LEU A 422 13.21 16.39 -2.21
N PRO A 423 14.36 16.92 -1.75
CA PRO A 423 14.49 17.40 -0.38
C PRO A 423 13.42 18.43 -0.03
N THR A 424 12.99 18.43 1.24
CA THR A 424 11.87 19.29 1.71
C THR A 424 12.12 20.78 1.46
N ASP A 425 13.37 21.22 1.49
CA ASP A 425 13.75 22.61 1.25
C ASP A 425 13.37 23.13 -0.15
N ASN A 426 13.32 22.23 -1.14
CA ASN A 426 12.93 22.56 -2.52
C ASN A 426 11.43 22.87 -2.65
N PHE A 427 10.62 22.38 -1.71
CA PHE A 427 9.17 22.57 -1.74
C PHE A 427 8.71 23.84 -1.01
N ASN A 428 9.58 24.53 -0.26
CA ASN A 428 9.19 25.69 0.56
C ASN A 428 8.41 26.76 -0.24
N ASN A 429 8.89 27.13 -1.43
CA ASN A 429 8.20 28.12 -2.28
C ASN A 429 6.86 27.60 -2.80
N PHE A 430 6.80 26.32 -3.18
CA PHE A 430 5.59 25.68 -3.67
C PHE A 430 4.53 25.55 -2.56
N GLU A 431 4.95 25.25 -1.33
CA GLU A 431 4.10 25.21 -0.15
C GLU A 431 3.52 26.60 0.17
N GLN A 432 4.35 27.65 0.16
CA GLN A 432 3.87 29.02 0.34
C GLN A 432 2.91 29.44 -0.77
N MET A 433 3.13 28.99 -2.01
CA MET A 433 2.17 29.20 -3.09
C MET A 433 0.85 28.49 -2.79
N MET A 434 0.88 27.21 -2.42
CA MET A 434 -0.31 26.41 -2.11
C MET A 434 -1.13 26.97 -0.95
N LEU A 435 -0.48 27.54 0.08
CA LEU A 435 -1.17 28.19 1.20
C LEU A 435 -1.95 29.44 0.78
N ASN A 436 -1.45 30.19 -0.20
CA ASN A 436 -2.04 31.46 -0.64
C ASN A 436 -2.96 31.33 -1.87
N LEU A 437 -2.96 30.17 -2.52
CA LEU A 437 -3.66 29.96 -3.78
C LEU A 437 -5.15 29.68 -3.56
N ASN A 438 -6.01 30.22 -4.42
CA ASN A 438 -7.45 29.98 -4.36
C ASN A 438 -7.76 28.54 -4.83
N PRO A 439 -8.32 27.65 -3.97
CA PRO A 439 -8.49 26.25 -4.31
C PRO A 439 -9.39 26.01 -5.52
N LYS A 440 -10.37 26.88 -5.77
CA LYS A 440 -11.27 26.82 -6.94
C LYS A 440 -10.49 27.01 -8.24
N LYS A 441 -9.56 27.98 -8.28
CA LYS A 441 -8.72 28.22 -9.46
C LYS A 441 -7.78 27.05 -9.73
N LEU A 442 -7.22 26.46 -8.67
CA LEU A 442 -6.39 25.24 -8.80
C LEU A 442 -7.18 24.10 -9.41
N LEU A 443 -8.34 23.80 -8.84
CA LEU A 443 -9.19 22.71 -9.29
C LEU A 443 -9.50 22.84 -10.79
N ASN A 444 -9.94 24.03 -11.21
CA ASN A 444 -10.27 24.28 -12.61
C ASN A 444 -9.05 24.14 -13.51
N TYR A 445 -7.88 24.59 -13.06
CA TYR A 445 -6.63 24.41 -13.78
C TYR A 445 -6.24 22.94 -13.90
N VAL A 446 -6.24 22.17 -12.81
CA VAL A 446 -5.91 20.73 -12.81
C VAL A 446 -6.88 19.94 -13.68
N ILE A 447 -8.19 20.17 -13.55
CA ILE A 447 -9.21 19.52 -14.38
C ILE A 447 -9.01 19.89 -15.86
N SER A 448 -8.68 21.15 -16.18
CA SER A 448 -8.45 21.56 -17.58
C SER A 448 -7.27 20.83 -18.24
N LYS A 449 -6.31 20.33 -17.43
CA LYS A 449 -5.14 19.60 -17.90
C LYS A 449 -5.36 18.09 -17.98
N GLN A 450 -6.34 17.55 -17.25
CA GLN A 450 -6.59 16.12 -17.14
C GLN A 450 -7.96 15.77 -17.70
N GLY A 451 -8.01 15.35 -18.97
CA GLY A 451 -9.24 14.83 -19.57
C GLY A 451 -9.52 13.40 -19.11
N GLY A 452 -10.62 13.15 -18.40
CA GLY A 452 -11.16 11.80 -18.19
C GLY A 452 -11.70 11.50 -16.77
N HIS A 453 -12.56 10.49 -16.67
CA HIS A 453 -13.15 10.03 -15.41
C HIS A 453 -12.18 9.25 -14.51
N GLU A 454 -11.19 8.55 -15.09
CA GLU A 454 -10.22 7.72 -14.36
C GLU A 454 -9.29 8.55 -13.46
N TYR A 455 -9.10 9.83 -13.77
CA TYR A 455 -8.26 10.75 -13.01
C TYR A 455 -8.97 11.38 -11.80
N LEU A 456 -10.31 11.30 -11.73
CA LEU A 456 -11.09 11.98 -10.69
C LEU A 456 -10.71 11.50 -9.29
N GLU A 457 -10.58 10.19 -9.10
CA GLU A 457 -10.27 9.60 -7.79
C GLU A 457 -8.85 9.96 -7.34
N LYS A 458 -7.84 9.74 -8.20
CA LYS A 458 -6.43 10.08 -7.91
C LYS A 458 -6.28 11.57 -7.59
N THR A 459 -6.90 12.44 -8.38
CA THR A 459 -6.85 13.89 -8.16
C THR A 459 -7.58 14.32 -6.89
N SER A 460 -8.69 13.66 -6.53
CA SER A 460 -9.38 13.90 -5.27
C SER A 460 -8.49 13.55 -4.07
N ILE A 461 -7.82 12.39 -4.11
CA ILE A 461 -6.88 11.95 -3.05
C ILE A 461 -5.74 12.96 -2.90
N ILE A 462 -5.07 13.31 -4.01
CA ILE A 462 -3.89 14.21 -3.98
C ILE A 462 -4.26 15.57 -3.39
N LEU A 463 -5.31 16.21 -3.90
CA LEU A 463 -5.69 17.55 -3.47
C LEU A 463 -6.24 17.56 -2.04
N LEU A 464 -7.07 16.58 -1.67
CA LEU A 464 -7.56 16.43 -0.30
C LEU A 464 -6.39 16.29 0.68
N ASP A 465 -5.45 15.40 0.39
CA ASP A 465 -4.31 15.14 1.26
C ASP A 465 -3.43 16.40 1.43
N ILE A 466 -3.19 17.16 0.35
CA ILE A 466 -2.44 18.42 0.44
C ILE A 466 -3.18 19.43 1.32
N PHE A 467 -4.46 19.70 1.04
CA PHE A 467 -5.21 20.70 1.81
C PHE A 467 -5.41 20.29 3.26
N GLN A 468 -5.54 18.99 3.56
CA GLN A 468 -5.62 18.48 4.92
C GLN A 468 -4.27 18.59 5.65
N ALA A 469 -3.15 18.29 4.98
CA ALA A 469 -1.81 18.50 5.56
C ALA A 469 -1.50 19.99 5.83
N LEU A 470 -2.11 20.89 5.06
CA LEU A 470 -2.03 22.35 5.26
C LEU A 470 -3.08 22.91 6.22
N GLN A 471 -3.93 22.07 6.83
CA GLN A 471 -5.05 22.48 7.72
C GLN A 471 -6.05 23.44 7.06
N LYS A 472 -6.26 23.27 5.75
CA LYS A 472 -7.15 24.08 4.89
C LYS A 472 -8.26 23.25 4.24
N GLU A 473 -8.58 22.08 4.78
CA GLU A 473 -9.61 21.18 4.27
C GLU A 473 -10.99 21.86 4.22
N ASN A 474 -11.31 22.74 5.17
CA ASN A 474 -12.57 23.49 5.17
C ASN A 474 -12.65 24.50 4.01
N GLU A 475 -11.55 25.19 3.69
CA GLU A 475 -11.49 26.08 2.53
C GLU A 475 -11.64 25.27 1.22
N TRP A 476 -11.03 24.08 1.18
CA TRP A 476 -11.12 23.16 0.05
C TRP A 476 -12.55 22.67 -0.19
N PHE A 477 -13.22 22.13 0.83
CA PHE A 477 -14.60 21.67 0.71
C PHE A 477 -15.57 22.80 0.37
N ASN A 478 -15.37 24.00 0.93
CA ASN A 478 -16.14 25.18 0.52
C ASN A 478 -16.02 25.47 -0.98
N ALA A 479 -14.80 25.47 -1.51
CA ALA A 479 -14.55 25.71 -2.94
C ALA A 479 -15.19 24.65 -3.83
N LEU A 480 -15.13 23.37 -3.42
CA LEU A 480 -15.74 22.26 -4.15
C LEU A 480 -17.28 22.32 -4.15
N VAL A 481 -17.89 22.62 -3.00
CA VAL A 481 -19.35 22.79 -2.89
C VAL A 481 -19.80 23.97 -3.75
N ASP A 482 -19.11 25.11 -3.68
CA ASP A 482 -19.42 26.27 -4.52
C ASP A 482 -19.27 25.94 -6.01
N GLU A 483 -18.25 25.20 -6.43
CA GLU A 483 -18.08 24.81 -7.83
C GLU A 483 -19.20 23.88 -8.31
N GLU A 484 -19.59 22.88 -7.52
CA GLU A 484 -20.63 21.94 -7.91
C GLU A 484 -22.01 22.63 -7.98
N VAL A 485 -22.35 23.49 -7.02
CA VAL A 485 -23.61 24.25 -7.06
C VAL A 485 -23.61 25.27 -8.20
N ASN A 486 -22.47 25.92 -8.50
CA ASN A 486 -22.34 26.83 -9.64
C ASN A 486 -22.53 26.10 -10.98
N LYS A 487 -21.96 24.91 -11.15
CA LYS A 487 -22.18 24.09 -12.37
C LYS A 487 -23.65 23.74 -12.56
N THR A 488 -24.35 23.40 -11.47
CA THR A 488 -25.78 23.10 -11.49
C THR A 488 -26.61 24.36 -11.77
N THR A 489 -26.23 25.53 -11.27
CA THR A 489 -26.95 26.79 -11.57
C THR A 489 -26.70 27.32 -12.99
N LEU A 490 -25.50 27.11 -13.55
CA LEU A 490 -25.18 27.45 -14.95
C LEU A 490 -25.87 26.52 -15.96
N THR A 491 -26.14 25.26 -15.59
CA THR A 491 -26.91 24.34 -16.45
C THR A 491 -28.41 24.68 -16.46
N LYS A 492 -28.96 25.28 -15.40
CA LYS A 492 -30.33 25.82 -15.38
C LYS A 492 -30.59 26.90 -16.43
N THR A 493 -29.61 27.75 -16.75
CA THR A 493 -29.80 28.80 -17.76
C THR A 493 -29.87 28.24 -19.18
N LYS A 494 -29.55 26.96 -19.38
CA LYS A 494 -29.56 26.28 -20.70
C LYS A 494 -30.70 25.29 -20.87
N MET A 495 -31.33 24.79 -19.80
CA MET A 495 -32.43 23.82 -19.86
C MET A 495 -33.56 24.21 -18.91
N ASN A 496 -34.77 24.37 -19.44
CA ASN A 496 -35.99 24.80 -18.72
C ASN A 496 -36.56 23.74 -17.74
N GLU A 497 -35.75 22.84 -17.17
CA GLU A 497 -36.17 21.82 -16.20
C GLU A 497 -35.50 22.03 -14.84
N THR A 498 -36.18 22.73 -13.94
CA THR A 498 -35.63 23.22 -12.66
C THR A 498 -35.59 22.18 -11.54
N THR A 499 -36.43 21.15 -11.56
CA THR A 499 -36.63 20.21 -10.42
C THR A 499 -35.78 18.94 -10.51
N ASN A 500 -35.54 18.40 -11.70
CA ASN A 500 -34.75 17.17 -11.87
C ASN A 500 -33.25 17.38 -11.62
N LEU A 501 -32.74 18.56 -11.94
CA LEU A 501 -31.32 18.90 -11.84
C LEU A 501 -30.84 18.95 -10.37
N TYR A 502 -31.65 19.50 -9.47
CA TYR A 502 -31.31 19.52 -8.04
C TYR A 502 -31.46 18.17 -7.35
N ASN A 503 -32.36 17.31 -7.85
CA ASN A 503 -32.50 15.95 -7.34
C ASN A 503 -31.31 15.04 -7.69
N THR A 504 -30.38 15.51 -8.54
CA THR A 504 -29.13 14.81 -8.90
C THR A 504 -27.87 15.47 -8.30
N LEU A 505 -28.02 16.61 -7.63
CA LEU A 505 -26.91 17.34 -7.00
C LEU A 505 -26.24 16.44 -5.93
N PHE A 506 -24.91 16.36 -5.97
CA PHE A 506 -24.10 15.47 -5.13
C PHE A 506 -24.48 13.98 -5.21
N ARG A 507 -25.16 13.52 -6.27
CA ARG A 507 -25.45 12.09 -6.49
C ARG A 507 -24.53 11.44 -7.52
N GLY A 508 -23.94 12.20 -8.43
CA GLY A 508 -22.91 11.72 -9.37
C GLY A 508 -21.54 11.53 -8.72
N ASN A 509 -20.59 11.01 -9.50
CA ASN A 509 -19.17 11.00 -9.13
C ASN A 509 -18.53 12.33 -9.52
N SER A 510 -18.06 13.09 -8.54
CA SER A 510 -17.31 14.34 -8.71
C SER A 510 -16.07 14.35 -7.80
N VAL A 511 -15.18 15.33 -8.00
CA VAL A 511 -14.05 15.55 -7.08
C VAL A 511 -14.56 15.82 -5.65
N LEU A 512 -15.70 16.50 -5.51
CA LEU A 512 -16.34 16.72 -4.21
C LEU A 512 -16.81 15.42 -3.58
N THR A 513 -17.63 14.63 -4.28
CA THR A 513 -18.18 13.41 -3.68
C THR A 513 -17.08 12.41 -3.33
N LYS A 514 -16.04 12.30 -4.18
CA LYS A 514 -14.89 11.42 -3.92
C LYS A 514 -14.03 11.93 -2.76
N SER A 515 -13.70 13.22 -2.72
CA SER A 515 -12.95 13.80 -1.58
C SER A 515 -13.70 13.62 -0.27
N LEU A 516 -15.03 13.79 -0.29
CA LEU A 516 -15.89 13.61 0.86
C LEU A 516 -15.99 12.14 1.33
N GLU A 517 -16.14 11.19 0.41
CA GLU A 517 -16.11 9.75 0.70
C GLU A 517 -14.81 9.37 1.41
N ILE A 518 -13.66 9.77 0.87
CA ILE A 518 -12.33 9.50 1.45
C ILE A 518 -12.17 10.16 2.82
N TYR A 519 -12.55 11.44 2.94
CA TYR A 519 -12.43 12.19 4.19
C TYR A 519 -13.32 11.65 5.29
N ASN A 520 -14.59 11.37 5.00
CA ASN A 520 -15.52 10.82 5.98
C ASN A 520 -15.09 9.44 6.44
N LEU A 521 -14.60 8.61 5.52
CA LEU A 521 -14.08 7.30 5.89
C LEU A 521 -12.87 7.46 6.82
N ARG A 522 -11.91 8.30 6.44
CA ARG A 522 -10.69 8.59 7.24
C ARG A 522 -11.01 9.06 8.66
N VAL A 523 -11.99 9.96 8.83
CA VAL A 523 -12.32 10.53 10.16
C VAL A 523 -13.39 9.73 10.90
N GLY A 524 -14.25 9.01 10.18
CA GLY A 524 -15.44 8.34 10.70
C GLY A 524 -15.33 6.83 10.81
N GLN A 525 -14.22 6.21 10.39
CA GLN A 525 -14.02 4.77 10.41
C GLN A 525 -14.35 4.13 11.77
N GLU A 526 -13.77 4.65 12.85
CA GLU A 526 -14.00 4.12 14.21
C GLU A 526 -15.45 4.29 14.67
N TYR A 527 -16.09 5.40 14.30
CA TYR A 527 -17.50 5.63 14.57
C TYR A 527 -18.38 4.59 13.86
N LEU A 528 -18.11 4.34 12.58
CA LEU A 528 -18.82 3.33 11.79
C LEU A 528 -18.67 1.93 12.38
N GLU A 529 -17.47 1.56 12.81
CA GLU A 529 -17.20 0.29 13.46
C GLU A 529 -18.02 0.09 14.72
N LYS A 530 -18.06 1.11 15.60
CA LYS A 530 -18.78 1.01 16.87
C LYS A 530 -20.30 1.04 16.70
N VAL A 531 -20.81 1.80 15.74
CA VAL A 531 -22.25 1.91 15.47
C VAL A 531 -22.77 0.68 14.74
N VAL A 532 -22.17 0.34 13.59
CA VAL A 532 -22.69 -0.65 12.66
C VAL A 532 -22.08 -2.04 12.88
N GLY A 533 -20.81 -2.11 13.31
CA GLY A 533 -20.03 -3.35 13.37
C GLY A 533 -20.71 -4.49 14.12
N LYS A 534 -21.16 -4.25 15.37
CA LYS A 534 -21.82 -5.33 16.15
C LYS A 534 -23.10 -5.87 15.49
N VAL A 535 -23.86 -5.02 14.79
CA VAL A 535 -25.08 -5.45 14.09
C VAL A 535 -24.70 -6.33 12.90
N ILE A 536 -23.69 -5.95 12.12
CA ILE A 536 -23.17 -6.77 11.02
C ILE A 536 -22.64 -8.11 11.52
N THR A 537 -21.86 -8.12 12.61
CA THR A 537 -21.34 -9.37 13.20
C THR A 537 -22.49 -10.28 13.64
N LYS A 538 -23.57 -9.73 14.21
CA LYS A 538 -24.77 -10.48 14.60
C LYS A 538 -25.49 -11.08 13.38
N ILE A 539 -25.65 -10.32 12.30
CA ILE A 539 -26.25 -10.82 11.05
C ILE A 539 -25.43 -11.99 10.49
N ILE A 540 -24.10 -11.85 10.48
CA ILE A 540 -23.17 -12.88 9.98
C ILE A 540 -23.21 -14.14 10.86
N ALA A 541 -23.29 -13.98 12.18
CA ALA A 541 -23.36 -15.10 13.12
C ALA A 541 -24.69 -15.87 12.99
N ASN A 542 -25.80 -15.17 12.77
CA ASN A 542 -27.12 -15.79 12.69
C ASN A 542 -27.31 -16.61 11.41
N LYS A 543 -26.74 -16.20 10.27
CA LYS A 543 -26.87 -16.87 8.95
C LYS A 543 -28.32 -17.26 8.58
N LYS A 544 -29.30 -16.46 8.98
CA LYS A 544 -30.71 -16.69 8.67
C LYS A 544 -31.10 -15.88 7.43
N SER A 545 -31.87 -16.50 6.54
CA SER A 545 -32.47 -15.79 5.41
C SER A 545 -33.42 -14.70 5.89
N THR A 546 -33.36 -13.55 5.21
CA THR A 546 -34.32 -12.45 5.37
C THR A 546 -34.96 -12.12 4.02
N GLU A 547 -35.08 -13.12 3.14
CA GLU A 547 -35.70 -12.92 1.83
C GLU A 547 -37.21 -12.72 2.00
N ILE A 548 -37.68 -11.58 1.49
CA ILE A 548 -39.08 -11.16 1.59
C ILE A 548 -39.74 -11.06 0.21
N ASP A 549 -39.00 -11.30 -0.87
CA ASP A 549 -39.54 -11.43 -2.22
C ASP A 549 -40.14 -12.84 -2.41
N PRO A 550 -41.48 -12.98 -2.58
CA PRO A 550 -42.13 -14.27 -2.76
C PRO A 550 -41.64 -15.06 -3.98
N MET A 551 -41.03 -14.39 -4.96
CA MET A 551 -40.48 -15.02 -6.17
C MET A 551 -39.10 -15.65 -5.95
N ARG A 552 -38.44 -15.34 -4.83
CA ARG A 552 -37.09 -15.83 -4.47
C ARG A 552 -37.11 -16.85 -3.33
N VAL A 553 -38.26 -17.08 -2.72
CA VAL A 553 -38.48 -18.10 -1.70
C VAL A 553 -39.02 -19.35 -2.39
N TYR A 554 -38.23 -20.42 -2.36
CA TYR A 554 -38.60 -21.74 -2.90
C TYR A 554 -39.26 -22.57 -1.81
N GLU A 555 -40.59 -22.59 -1.81
CA GLU A 555 -41.41 -23.44 -0.95
C GLU A 555 -42.72 -23.72 -1.70
N ASP A 556 -43.12 -25.00 -1.74
CA ASP A 556 -44.27 -25.46 -2.54
C ASP A 556 -45.61 -25.27 -1.79
N ASP A 557 -45.57 -25.29 -0.46
CA ASP A 557 -46.73 -25.02 0.39
C ASP A 557 -46.92 -23.51 0.60
N GLU A 558 -48.00 -22.96 0.06
CA GLU A 558 -48.34 -21.54 0.17
C GLU A 558 -48.54 -21.07 1.63
N ALA A 559 -49.03 -21.91 2.54
CA ALA A 559 -49.20 -21.52 3.94
C ALA A 559 -47.83 -21.37 4.63
N LEU A 560 -46.95 -22.37 4.47
CA LEU A 560 -45.59 -22.34 5.00
C LEU A 560 -44.75 -21.21 4.38
N LYS A 561 -44.91 -20.98 3.07
CA LYS A 561 -44.25 -19.87 2.36
C LYS A 561 -44.65 -18.52 2.94
N ASN A 562 -45.94 -18.31 3.23
CA ASN A 562 -46.41 -17.06 3.83
C ASN A 562 -45.90 -16.88 5.27
N ASP A 563 -45.88 -17.94 6.08
CA ASP A 563 -45.32 -17.91 7.43
C ASP A 563 -43.81 -17.60 7.42
N MET A 564 -43.05 -18.20 6.50
CA MET A 564 -41.63 -17.90 6.29
C MET A 564 -41.41 -16.44 5.87
N LEU A 565 -42.20 -15.93 4.92
CA LEU A 565 -42.10 -14.53 4.49
C LEU A 565 -42.41 -13.56 5.63
N GLN A 566 -43.39 -13.88 6.48
CA GLN A 566 -43.71 -13.08 7.65
C GLN A 566 -42.55 -13.10 8.66
N HIS A 567 -42.02 -14.28 9.00
CA HIS A 567 -40.88 -14.40 9.89
C HIS A 567 -39.65 -13.64 9.38
N ASN A 568 -39.34 -13.77 8.08
CA ASN A 568 -38.23 -13.08 7.42
C ASN A 568 -38.41 -11.56 7.47
N MET A 569 -39.64 -11.06 7.31
CA MET A 569 -39.97 -9.64 7.42
C MET A 569 -39.76 -9.12 8.85
N GLU A 570 -40.22 -9.86 9.86
CA GLU A 570 -40.04 -9.50 11.27
C GLU A 570 -38.54 -9.45 11.64
N LEU A 571 -37.77 -10.43 11.19
CA LEU A 571 -36.32 -10.48 11.42
C LEU A 571 -35.60 -9.33 10.69
N LEU A 572 -35.97 -9.03 9.44
CA LEU A 572 -35.41 -7.92 8.69
C LEU A 572 -35.70 -6.58 9.39
N LEU A 573 -36.95 -6.38 9.83
CA LEU A 573 -37.36 -5.20 10.56
C LEU A 573 -36.58 -5.05 11.86
N GLN A 574 -36.36 -6.14 12.61
CA GLN A 574 -35.55 -6.13 13.83
C GLN A 574 -34.13 -5.61 13.58
N TYR A 575 -33.47 -6.06 12.50
CA TYR A 575 -32.12 -5.58 12.17
C TYR A 575 -32.10 -4.10 11.78
N VAL A 576 -33.09 -3.65 10.99
CA VAL A 576 -33.18 -2.25 10.57
C VAL A 576 -33.47 -1.33 11.76
N GLU A 577 -34.38 -1.72 12.64
CA GLU A 577 -34.72 -1.00 13.88
C GLU A 577 -33.51 -0.89 14.82
N GLU A 578 -32.78 -1.99 15.04
CA GLU A 578 -31.57 -1.96 15.86
C GLU A 578 -30.51 -1.01 15.30
N LEU A 579 -30.32 -1.03 13.97
CA LEU A 579 -29.35 -0.17 13.30
C LEU A 579 -29.76 1.30 13.36
N TRP A 580 -31.02 1.61 13.04
CA TRP A 580 -31.54 2.98 13.09
C TRP A 580 -31.48 3.56 14.51
N SER A 581 -31.92 2.79 15.51
CA SER A 581 -31.87 3.21 16.91
C SER A 581 -30.44 3.59 17.34
N ARG A 582 -29.43 2.81 16.92
CA ARG A 582 -28.03 3.14 17.20
C ARG A 582 -27.58 4.41 16.49
N VAL A 583 -27.90 4.56 15.21
CA VAL A 583 -27.55 5.77 14.44
C VAL A 583 -28.18 7.01 15.07
N TYR A 584 -29.46 6.94 15.43
CA TYR A 584 -30.19 8.04 16.05
C TYR A 584 -29.59 8.44 17.41
N ASN A 585 -29.37 7.46 18.29
CA ASN A 585 -28.86 7.69 19.64
C ASN A 585 -27.40 8.18 19.67
N THR A 586 -26.60 7.83 18.66
CA THR A 586 -25.18 8.23 18.55
C THR A 586 -24.96 9.48 17.70
N SER A 587 -26.02 10.27 17.45
CA SER A 587 -25.94 11.58 16.78
C SER A 587 -24.89 12.52 17.40
N ASN A 588 -24.75 12.51 18.73
CA ASN A 588 -23.76 13.36 19.41
C ASN A 588 -22.32 12.82 19.29
N ASP A 589 -22.17 11.52 19.05
CA ASP A 589 -20.88 10.83 18.86
C ASP A 589 -20.34 10.95 17.42
N LEU A 590 -21.15 11.37 16.44
CA LEU A 590 -20.67 11.59 15.07
C LEU A 590 -19.49 12.58 15.08
N PRO A 591 -18.34 12.27 14.44
CA PRO A 591 -17.14 13.10 14.51
C PRO A 591 -17.39 14.57 14.15
N GLN A 592 -16.81 15.47 14.94
CA GLN A 592 -17.05 16.92 14.80
C GLN A 592 -16.64 17.43 13.42
N GLN A 593 -15.59 16.87 12.84
CA GLN A 593 -15.12 17.15 11.50
C GLN A 593 -16.19 16.87 10.44
N ILE A 594 -16.93 15.75 10.56
CA ILE A 594 -18.02 15.39 9.65
C ILE A 594 -19.21 16.33 9.88
N LYS A 595 -19.56 16.62 11.15
CA LYS A 595 -20.60 17.60 11.48
C LYS A 595 -20.32 18.98 10.89
N GLN A 596 -19.06 19.45 10.93
CA GLN A 596 -18.66 20.72 10.31
C GLN A 596 -18.89 20.72 8.80
N GLN A 597 -18.54 19.63 8.09
CA GLN A 597 -18.83 19.51 6.65
C GLN A 597 -20.35 19.51 6.37
N LEU A 598 -21.14 18.82 7.20
CA LEU A 598 -22.60 18.79 7.09
C LEU A 598 -23.23 20.18 7.32
N ILE A 599 -22.77 20.92 8.32
CA ILE A 599 -23.21 22.29 8.62
C ILE A 599 -22.91 23.19 7.42
N LEU A 600 -21.68 23.13 6.89
CA LEU A 600 -21.24 23.91 5.74
C LEU A 600 -22.06 23.59 4.50
N LEU A 601 -22.23 22.30 4.20
CA LEU A 601 -23.01 21.81 3.06
C LEU A 601 -24.46 22.30 3.15
N ARG A 602 -25.11 22.14 4.32
CA ARG A 602 -26.49 22.60 4.53
C ARG A 602 -26.62 24.10 4.31
N LYS A 603 -25.79 24.91 4.97
CA LYS A 603 -25.82 26.38 4.85
C LYS A 603 -25.69 26.82 3.39
N LYS A 604 -24.72 26.25 2.66
CA LYS A 604 -24.52 26.57 1.24
C LYS A 604 -25.75 26.20 0.40
N ILE A 605 -26.29 24.99 0.53
CA ILE A 605 -27.44 24.56 -0.29
C ILE A 605 -28.68 25.40 0.01
N GLU A 606 -28.93 25.74 1.28
CA GLU A 606 -30.06 26.58 1.67
C GLU A 606 -29.94 27.98 1.06
N MET A 607 -28.73 28.56 1.02
CA MET A 607 -28.48 29.85 0.35
C MET A 607 -28.79 29.83 -1.16
N TYR A 608 -28.57 28.71 -1.86
CA TYR A 608 -28.74 28.64 -3.32
C TYR A 608 -30.11 28.13 -3.78
N THR A 609 -30.77 27.27 -3.00
CA THR A 609 -31.99 26.57 -3.44
C THR A 609 -33.25 27.05 -2.74
N ASN A 610 -33.13 27.61 -1.53
CA ASN A 610 -34.24 27.99 -0.63
C ASN A 610 -35.31 26.89 -0.46
N ASP A 611 -35.00 25.64 -0.82
CA ASP A 611 -35.90 24.48 -0.78
C ASP A 611 -35.36 23.48 0.24
N THR A 612 -36.14 23.28 1.30
CA THR A 612 -35.78 22.37 2.39
C THR A 612 -35.72 20.92 1.92
N LYS A 613 -36.55 20.50 0.97
CA LYS A 613 -36.59 19.13 0.47
C LYS A 613 -35.31 18.79 -0.31
N ILE A 614 -34.88 19.70 -1.19
CA ILE A 614 -33.63 19.56 -1.95
C ILE A 614 -32.44 19.52 -1.01
N THR A 615 -32.40 20.45 -0.04
CA THR A 615 -31.35 20.51 0.98
C THR A 615 -31.22 19.18 1.72
N LEU A 616 -32.32 18.66 2.24
CA LEU A 616 -32.32 17.41 2.99
C LEU A 616 -31.98 16.20 2.12
N ASN A 617 -32.37 16.19 0.83
CA ASN A 617 -31.99 15.12 -0.11
C ASN A 617 -30.48 15.09 -0.37
N CYS A 618 -29.83 16.25 -0.41
CA CYS A 618 -28.38 16.36 -0.56
C CYS A 618 -27.65 15.86 0.69
N ILE A 619 -28.10 16.27 1.87
CA ILE A 619 -27.53 15.83 3.15
C ILE A 619 -27.66 14.31 3.31
N THR A 620 -28.80 13.71 2.97
CA THR A 620 -28.99 12.25 3.07
C THR A 620 -28.25 11.49 1.98
N GLY A 621 -28.10 12.07 0.78
CA GLY A 621 -27.22 11.58 -0.28
C GLY A 621 -25.73 11.57 0.09
N PHE A 622 -25.33 12.37 1.07
CA PHE A 622 -23.99 12.33 1.65
C PHE A 622 -23.92 11.32 2.80
N LEU A 623 -24.81 11.44 3.79
CA LEU A 623 -24.69 10.70 5.03
C LEU A 623 -25.11 9.22 4.91
N PHE A 624 -26.20 8.92 4.21
CA PHE A 624 -26.67 7.55 4.06
C PHE A 624 -26.05 6.91 2.82
N LEU A 625 -26.22 7.52 1.65
CA LEU A 625 -25.77 6.93 0.40
C LEU A 625 -24.24 6.76 0.30
N ARG A 626 -23.44 7.62 0.94
CA ARG A 626 -21.97 7.63 0.81
C ARG A 626 -21.18 7.33 2.08
N PHE A 627 -21.84 7.25 3.23
CA PHE A 627 -21.17 6.97 4.50
C PHE A 627 -21.74 5.71 5.16
N PHE A 628 -23.03 5.66 5.52
CA PHE A 628 -23.58 4.46 6.17
C PHE A 628 -23.83 3.28 5.22
N CYS A 629 -24.54 3.48 4.10
CA CYS A 629 -24.93 2.38 3.21
C CYS A 629 -23.74 1.66 2.55
N PRO A 630 -22.66 2.33 2.10
CA PRO A 630 -21.50 1.62 1.53
C PRO A 630 -20.87 0.64 2.52
N VAL A 631 -20.81 1.03 3.81
CA VAL A 631 -20.28 0.22 4.91
C VAL A 631 -21.15 -1.00 5.18
N ILE A 632 -22.47 -0.82 5.16
CA ILE A 632 -23.42 -1.92 5.35
C ILE A 632 -23.36 -2.89 4.16
N LEU A 633 -23.24 -2.38 2.93
CA LEU A 633 -23.20 -3.19 1.71
C LEU A 633 -21.91 -4.01 1.56
N ASN A 634 -20.77 -3.43 1.91
CA ASN A 634 -19.45 -4.05 1.70
C ASN A 634 -18.58 -3.97 2.97
N PRO A 635 -19.01 -4.57 4.10
CA PRO A 635 -18.38 -4.35 5.40
C PRO A 635 -16.91 -4.76 5.48
N LYS A 636 -16.45 -5.69 4.62
CA LYS A 636 -15.04 -6.05 4.51
C LYS A 636 -14.15 -4.88 4.05
N LEU A 637 -14.60 -4.08 3.08
CA LEU A 637 -13.84 -2.92 2.59
C LEU A 637 -13.65 -1.85 3.68
N PHE A 638 -14.48 -1.90 4.70
CA PHE A 638 -14.47 -1.01 5.86
C PHE A 638 -14.00 -1.74 7.13
N PHE A 639 -13.31 -2.88 6.98
CA PHE A 639 -12.68 -3.62 8.08
C PHE A 639 -13.62 -4.07 9.20
N LEU A 640 -14.92 -4.19 8.93
CA LEU A 640 -15.90 -4.66 9.90
C LEU A 640 -16.02 -6.19 9.95
N THR A 641 -15.50 -6.87 8.92
CA THR A 641 -15.64 -8.31 8.73
C THR A 641 -14.41 -8.88 8.04
N LYS A 642 -14.09 -10.14 8.34
CA LYS A 642 -12.93 -10.87 7.80
C LYS A 642 -13.10 -11.28 6.35
N ASP A 643 -14.29 -11.76 6.01
CA ASP A 643 -14.58 -12.39 4.71
C ASP A 643 -15.57 -11.57 3.89
N HIS A 644 -15.55 -11.77 2.57
CA HIS A 644 -16.59 -11.22 1.71
C HIS A 644 -17.93 -11.91 1.98
N GLN A 645 -18.98 -11.12 2.14
CA GLN A 645 -20.33 -11.62 2.34
C GLN A 645 -20.86 -12.14 1.00
N THR A 646 -21.28 -13.39 1.00
CA THR A 646 -21.89 -14.06 -0.16
C THR A 646 -23.27 -14.59 0.19
N GLY A 647 -24.04 -14.98 -0.83
CA GLY A 647 -25.37 -15.59 -0.66
C GLY A 647 -26.35 -14.75 0.15
N GLU A 648 -27.00 -15.38 1.14
CA GLU A 648 -28.08 -14.80 1.95
C GLU A 648 -27.63 -13.59 2.76
N ILE A 649 -26.43 -13.60 3.35
CA ILE A 649 -25.94 -12.48 4.17
C ILE A 649 -25.81 -11.21 3.32
N LYS A 650 -25.22 -11.32 2.13
CA LYS A 650 -25.11 -10.19 1.19
C LYS A 650 -26.49 -9.66 0.80
N ARG A 651 -27.45 -10.57 0.60
CA ARG A 651 -28.84 -10.21 0.31
C ARG A 651 -29.48 -9.45 1.47
N THR A 652 -29.35 -9.94 2.72
CA THR A 652 -29.84 -9.25 3.92
C THR A 652 -29.26 -7.84 4.04
N LEU A 653 -27.94 -7.69 3.92
CA LEU A 653 -27.27 -6.38 3.97
C LEU A 653 -27.73 -5.43 2.85
N THR A 654 -28.01 -5.98 1.66
CA THR A 654 -28.57 -5.22 0.54
C THR A 654 -29.98 -4.72 0.84
N LEU A 655 -30.84 -5.56 1.43
CA LEU A 655 -32.20 -5.17 1.80
C LEU A 655 -32.20 -4.10 2.90
N ILE A 656 -31.38 -4.27 3.94
CA ILE A 656 -31.20 -3.27 5.01
C ILE A 656 -30.75 -1.93 4.43
N SER A 657 -29.70 -1.93 3.61
CA SER A 657 -29.17 -0.71 2.98
C SER A 657 -30.22 -0.02 2.12
N LYS A 658 -31.04 -0.80 1.40
CA LYS A 658 -32.11 -0.29 0.57
C LYS A 658 -33.22 0.36 1.40
N ILE A 659 -33.64 -0.26 2.50
CA ILE A 659 -34.65 0.27 3.41
C ILE A 659 -34.15 1.60 4.00
N LEU A 660 -32.93 1.64 4.53
CA LEU A 660 -32.33 2.86 5.09
C LEU A 660 -32.16 3.96 4.04
N LEU A 661 -31.79 3.62 2.82
CA LEU A 661 -31.66 4.60 1.73
C LEU A 661 -33.03 5.17 1.34
N THR A 662 -34.06 4.33 1.18
CA THR A 662 -35.43 4.76 0.89
C THR A 662 -35.99 5.64 2.01
N PHE A 663 -35.79 5.21 3.27
CA PHE A 663 -36.13 5.96 4.48
C PHE A 663 -35.45 7.34 4.51
N SER A 664 -34.12 7.39 4.32
CA SER A 664 -33.36 8.64 4.33
C SER A 664 -33.76 9.61 3.20
N ASN A 665 -34.24 9.08 2.06
CA ASN A 665 -34.72 9.89 0.96
C ASN A 665 -36.16 10.39 1.17
N ARG A 666 -36.85 9.97 2.24
CA ARG A 666 -38.28 10.27 2.53
C ARG A 666 -39.17 9.90 1.34
N VAL A 667 -38.92 8.72 0.77
CA VAL A 667 -39.71 8.15 -0.32
C VAL A 667 -40.34 6.84 0.18
N LEU A 668 -41.52 6.51 -0.33
CA LEU A 668 -42.19 5.24 -0.03
C LEU A 668 -41.92 4.20 -1.12
N PHE A 669 -41.87 2.93 -0.74
CA PHE A 669 -41.85 1.83 -1.70
C PHE A 669 -43.16 1.83 -2.49
N GLY A 670 -43.06 1.69 -3.81
CA GLY A 670 -44.20 1.68 -4.73
C GLY A 670 -44.34 0.36 -5.50
N ALA A 671 -45.16 0.37 -6.55
CA ALA A 671 -45.52 -0.83 -7.33
C ALA A 671 -44.34 -1.56 -8.00
N LYS A 672 -43.17 -0.92 -8.14
CA LYS A 672 -41.95 -1.58 -8.64
C LYS A 672 -41.45 -2.68 -7.70
N GLU A 673 -41.75 -2.57 -6.40
CA GLU A 673 -41.28 -3.48 -5.36
C GLU A 673 -42.39 -3.76 -4.33
N PRO A 674 -43.44 -4.50 -4.73
CA PRO A 674 -44.63 -4.68 -3.92
C PRO A 674 -44.34 -5.38 -2.58
N TYR A 675 -43.35 -6.27 -2.56
CA TYR A 675 -42.94 -7.02 -1.37
C TYR A 675 -42.36 -6.13 -0.25
N MET A 676 -41.90 -4.91 -0.56
CA MET A 676 -41.37 -3.94 0.41
C MET A 676 -42.43 -2.98 0.96
N MET A 677 -43.63 -2.92 0.37
CA MET A 677 -44.63 -1.90 0.72
C MET A 677 -45.11 -1.97 2.17
N LYS A 678 -45.10 -3.16 2.79
CA LYS A 678 -45.43 -3.32 4.22
C LYS A 678 -44.52 -2.49 5.13
N LEU A 679 -43.27 -2.24 4.72
CA LEU A 679 -42.29 -1.44 5.48
C LEU A 679 -42.58 0.06 5.48
N ASN A 680 -43.43 0.55 4.57
CA ASN A 680 -43.84 1.96 4.53
C ASN A 680 -44.51 2.37 5.85
N GLU A 681 -45.44 1.55 6.34
CA GLU A 681 -46.14 1.79 7.61
C GLU A 681 -45.31 1.32 8.81
N LEU A 682 -44.71 0.12 8.71
CA LEU A 682 -44.03 -0.51 9.84
C LEU A 682 -42.74 0.23 10.28
N PHE A 683 -42.07 0.92 9.35
CA PHE A 683 -40.79 1.57 9.61
C PHE A 683 -40.73 3.02 9.10
N ILE A 684 -40.98 3.26 7.81
CA ILE A 684 -40.67 4.57 7.19
C ILE A 684 -41.48 5.70 7.82
N LYS A 685 -42.81 5.58 7.85
CA LYS A 685 -43.69 6.60 8.44
C LYS A 685 -43.54 6.71 9.95
N LYS A 686 -43.31 5.58 10.63
CA LYS A 686 -43.11 5.52 12.09
C LYS A 686 -41.92 6.35 12.55
N HIS A 687 -40.82 6.33 11.79
CA HIS A 687 -39.55 7.00 12.16
C HIS A 687 -39.27 8.29 11.37
N GLU A 688 -40.24 8.81 10.61
CA GLU A 688 -40.03 10.00 9.75
C GLU A 688 -39.65 11.24 10.57
N ASP A 689 -40.34 11.48 11.69
CA ASP A 689 -40.04 12.61 12.59
C ASP A 689 -38.67 12.48 13.26
N GLU A 690 -38.28 11.26 13.64
CA GLU A 690 -36.95 10.98 14.21
C GLU A 690 -35.84 11.26 13.20
N LEU A 691 -36.05 10.93 11.93
CA LEU A 691 -35.10 11.24 10.86
C LEU A 691 -34.93 12.75 10.70
N MET A 692 -36.03 13.50 10.71
CA MET A 692 -35.99 14.96 10.60
C MET A 692 -35.24 15.59 11.78
N ASP A 693 -35.53 15.13 12.99
CA ASP A 693 -34.81 15.53 14.20
C ASP A 693 -33.31 15.20 14.12
N TYR A 694 -32.96 13.99 13.68
CA TYR A 694 -31.57 13.56 13.50
C TYR A 694 -30.82 14.45 12.50
N LEU A 695 -31.42 14.73 11.33
CA LEU A 695 -30.81 15.58 10.31
C LEU A 695 -30.58 17.01 10.83
N ASP A 696 -31.53 17.56 11.57
CA ASP A 696 -31.40 18.88 12.18
C ASP A 696 -30.31 18.92 13.27
N LYS A 697 -30.15 17.85 14.05
CA LYS A 697 -29.06 17.71 15.03
C LYS A 697 -27.67 17.65 14.37
N VAL A 698 -27.46 16.74 13.42
CA VAL A 698 -26.13 16.51 12.82
C VAL A 698 -25.66 17.65 11.90
N THR A 699 -26.57 18.51 11.45
CA THR A 699 -26.28 19.71 10.67
C THR A 699 -26.28 21.00 11.49
N GLY A 700 -26.37 20.89 12.83
CA GLY A 700 -26.29 22.03 13.75
C GLY A 700 -27.47 23.02 13.68
N LYS A 701 -28.59 22.63 13.05
CA LYS A 701 -29.82 23.43 13.06
C LYS A 701 -30.56 23.31 14.40
N LYS A 702 -30.45 22.15 15.05
CA LYS A 702 -30.95 21.87 16.39
C LYS A 702 -29.80 21.46 17.29
N LEU A 703 -29.83 21.90 18.56
CA LEU A 703 -28.88 21.42 19.56
C LEU A 703 -29.13 19.95 19.86
N ASP A 704 -28.05 19.18 19.92
CA ASP A 704 -28.09 17.77 20.24
C ASP A 704 -27.80 17.57 21.74
N PHE A 705 -28.84 17.16 22.47
CA PHE A 705 -28.76 16.87 23.90
C PHE A 705 -28.54 15.38 24.20
N ASN A 706 -28.37 14.55 23.17
CA ASN A 706 -28.06 13.13 23.37
C ASN A 706 -26.69 13.00 24.07
N PRO A 707 -26.55 12.15 25.10
CA PRO A 707 -25.27 11.93 25.75
C PRO A 707 -24.30 11.24 24.77
N LYS A 708 -23.00 11.49 24.91
CA LYS A 708 -21.99 10.74 24.16
C LYS A 708 -21.92 9.31 24.69
N HIS A 709 -22.23 8.34 23.85
CA HIS A 709 -22.24 6.93 24.19
C HIS A 709 -20.93 6.22 23.79
N LEU A 710 -20.24 6.73 22.77
CA LEU A 710 -19.08 6.06 22.17
C LEU A 710 -17.77 6.69 22.67
N LYS A 711 -16.86 5.86 23.17
CA LYS A 711 -15.49 6.27 23.49
C LYS A 711 -14.66 6.26 22.21
N LEU A 712 -14.61 7.36 21.45
CA LEU A 712 -13.83 7.45 20.21
C LEU A 712 -12.40 7.92 20.46
N SER A 713 -11.44 7.45 19.68
CA SER A 713 -10.04 7.87 19.74
C SER A 713 -9.84 9.36 19.48
N THR A 714 -10.73 10.00 18.71
CA THR A 714 -10.76 11.46 18.51
C THR A 714 -11.06 12.26 19.77
N SER A 715 -11.53 11.61 20.85
CA SER A 715 -11.70 12.23 22.17
C SER A 715 -10.47 12.08 23.08
N LEU A 716 -9.46 11.32 22.65
CA LEU A 716 -8.19 11.19 23.36
C LEU A 716 -7.27 12.36 22.97
N GLU A 717 -6.59 12.94 23.96
CA GLU A 717 -5.54 13.94 23.70
C GLU A 717 -4.36 13.24 23.03
N ARG A 718 -3.95 13.71 21.86
CA ARG A 718 -2.70 13.26 21.23
C ARG A 718 -1.53 13.95 21.93
N THR A 719 -0.49 13.19 22.23
CA THR A 719 0.76 13.75 22.74
C THR A 719 1.51 14.41 21.60
N ASP A 720 1.86 15.68 21.76
CA ASP A 720 2.73 16.36 20.79
C ASP A 720 4.09 15.65 20.79
N ILE A 721 4.50 15.13 19.63
CA ILE A 721 5.83 14.58 19.43
C ILE A 721 6.83 15.75 19.42
N ILE A 722 7.27 16.18 20.60
CA ILE A 722 8.27 17.24 20.76
C ILE A 722 9.65 16.65 20.45
N LEU A 723 9.98 16.56 19.17
CA LEU A 723 11.34 16.24 18.74
C LEU A 723 12.20 17.51 18.65
N THR A 724 13.45 17.41 19.09
CA THR A 724 14.43 18.51 19.10
C THR A 724 14.72 19.06 17.69
N SER A 725 14.46 18.28 16.63
CA SER A 725 14.73 18.64 15.24
C SER A 725 13.46 18.71 14.38
N LYS A 726 12.82 19.88 14.32
CA LYS A 726 11.64 20.14 13.46
C LYS A 726 11.85 19.78 11.99
N ASN A 727 13.09 19.84 11.48
CA ASN A 727 13.39 19.49 10.09
C ASN A 727 13.27 18.00 9.79
N LEU A 728 13.55 17.10 10.75
CA LEU A 728 13.41 15.65 10.53
C LEU A 728 11.94 15.23 10.44
N LEU A 729 11.08 15.89 11.22
CA LEU A 729 9.63 15.67 11.18
C LEU A 729 9.01 16.07 9.85
N LYS A 730 9.58 17.05 9.13
CA LYS A 730 9.06 17.47 7.83
C LYS A 730 9.07 16.32 6.81
N GLU A 731 10.08 15.47 6.81
CA GLU A 731 10.20 14.38 5.84
C GLU A 731 9.25 13.21 6.09
N LEU A 732 8.66 13.14 7.27
CA LEU A 732 7.78 12.05 7.67
C LEU A 732 6.32 12.37 7.35
N PRO A 733 5.46 11.34 7.24
CA PRO A 733 4.04 11.56 7.10
C PRO A 733 3.47 12.38 8.26
N THR A 734 2.51 13.26 7.96
CA THR A 734 1.85 14.11 8.95
C THR A 734 0.83 13.30 9.72
N VAL A 735 0.81 13.44 11.04
CA VAL A 735 -0.22 12.88 11.94
C VAL A 735 -1.25 13.97 12.26
N PRO A 736 -2.56 13.65 12.32
CA PRO A 736 -3.20 12.34 12.08
C PRO A 736 -3.20 11.89 10.61
N TYR A 737 -3.46 10.60 10.37
CA TYR A 737 -3.72 9.97 9.05
C TYR A 737 -2.52 9.68 8.15
N LEU A 738 -1.30 9.92 8.62
CA LEU A 738 -0.05 9.59 7.92
C LEU A 738 -0.01 10.15 6.49
N ILE A 739 -0.38 11.41 6.33
CA ILE A 739 -0.36 12.07 5.03
C ILE A 739 1.06 12.49 4.68
N ASP A 740 1.62 11.87 3.65
CA ASP A 740 2.91 12.27 3.08
C ASP A 740 2.76 13.52 2.19
N LYS A 741 2.85 14.69 2.82
CA LYS A 741 2.67 15.99 2.16
C LYS A 741 3.55 16.15 0.92
N TYR A 742 4.84 15.81 1.00
CA TYR A 742 5.79 16.06 -0.10
C TYR A 742 5.62 15.06 -1.24
N LEU A 743 5.24 13.80 -0.95
CA LEU A 743 4.81 12.87 -2.00
C LEU A 743 3.60 13.42 -2.76
N ARG A 744 2.62 14.00 -2.07
CA ARG A 744 1.44 14.56 -2.75
C ARG A 744 1.76 15.81 -3.56
N LEU A 745 2.63 16.68 -3.05
CA LEU A 745 3.10 17.85 -3.81
C LEU A 745 3.86 17.43 -5.07
N ASP A 746 4.73 16.41 -4.98
CA ASP A 746 5.42 15.82 -6.13
C ASP A 746 4.43 15.28 -7.18
N GLN A 747 3.48 14.45 -6.75
CA GLN A 747 2.41 13.93 -7.61
C GLN A 747 1.55 15.05 -8.23
N LEU A 748 1.31 16.15 -7.52
CA LEU A 748 0.58 17.30 -8.05
C LEU A 748 1.39 18.01 -9.15
N VAL A 749 2.72 18.10 -9.01
CA VAL A 749 3.59 18.68 -10.02
C VAL A 749 3.56 17.84 -11.29
N ASP A 750 3.71 16.51 -11.19
CA ASP A 750 3.59 15.59 -12.34
C ASP A 750 2.24 15.73 -13.07
N LYS A 751 1.19 16.01 -12.30
CA LYS A 751 -0.17 16.21 -12.79
C LYS A 751 -0.40 17.56 -13.49
N ILE A 752 0.45 18.55 -13.23
CA ILE A 752 0.34 19.92 -13.75
C ILE A 752 1.35 20.18 -14.89
N SER A 753 2.51 19.54 -14.87
CA SER A 753 3.54 19.68 -15.89
C SER A 753 3.00 19.28 -17.26
N THR A 754 3.01 20.23 -18.20
CA THR A 754 2.57 20.03 -19.59
C THR A 754 3.67 19.45 -20.47
N GLU A 755 4.92 19.66 -20.10
CA GLU A 755 6.06 18.97 -20.65
C GLU A 755 6.24 17.67 -19.87
N TYR A 756 5.80 16.56 -20.45
CA TYR A 756 6.36 15.26 -20.10
C TYR A 756 7.83 15.32 -20.50
N ILE A 757 8.67 15.84 -19.63
CA ILE A 757 10.07 15.44 -19.62
C ILE A 757 10.00 14.02 -19.10
N SER A 758 9.63 13.06 -19.97
CA SER A 758 10.12 11.71 -19.80
C SER A 758 11.62 11.91 -19.63
N PRO A 759 12.21 11.66 -18.45
CA PRO A 759 13.64 11.64 -18.40
C PRO A 759 14.00 10.59 -19.45
N LYS A 760 14.54 11.03 -20.60
CA LYS A 760 15.12 10.13 -21.58
C LYS A 760 16.22 9.44 -20.81
N VAL A 761 15.85 8.31 -20.24
CA VAL A 761 16.72 7.35 -19.58
C VAL A 761 17.36 7.91 -18.29
N ILE A 762 16.61 7.89 -17.17
CA ILE A 762 17.24 7.36 -15.95
C ILE A 762 17.34 5.86 -16.23
N ASP A 763 18.43 5.43 -16.87
CA ASP A 763 18.68 4.04 -17.24
C ASP A 763 18.71 3.21 -15.96
N ASP A 764 17.55 2.73 -15.51
CA ASP A 764 17.49 1.86 -14.34
C ASP A 764 17.89 0.42 -14.74
N TYR A 765 17.78 0.02 -16.03
CA TYR A 765 18.22 -1.29 -16.53
C TYR A 765 18.55 -1.30 -18.03
N ALA A 766 19.72 -1.86 -18.37
CA ALA A 766 20.26 -2.00 -19.73
C ALA A 766 19.58 -3.08 -20.60
N ASP A 767 18.25 -3.17 -20.62
CA ASP A 767 17.50 -4.17 -21.42
C ASP A 767 16.51 -3.50 -22.40
N ASN A 768 16.85 -2.33 -22.98
CA ASN A 768 16.09 -1.74 -24.09
C ASN A 768 16.87 -1.74 -25.40
N GLU A 769 16.94 -2.88 -26.10
CA GLU A 769 17.25 -2.89 -27.54
C GLU A 769 16.51 -4.00 -28.28
N ASN A 770 15.34 -3.66 -28.82
CA ASN A 770 14.75 -4.26 -30.03
C ASN A 770 14.30 -3.15 -31.00
N LYS A 771 15.15 -2.13 -31.19
CA LYS A 771 15.08 -1.26 -32.37
C LYS A 771 16.45 -1.24 -33.04
N VAL A 772 16.57 -2.07 -34.05
CA VAL A 772 17.65 -2.03 -35.03
C VAL A 772 17.42 -0.78 -35.86
N GLU A 773 18.25 0.24 -35.68
CA GLU A 773 18.53 1.22 -36.72
C GLU A 773 19.97 0.97 -37.16
N GLU A 774 20.10 0.44 -38.37
CA GLU A 774 21.37 0.36 -39.11
C GLU A 774 21.82 1.77 -39.46
N GLU A 775 22.75 2.35 -38.71
CA GLU A 775 23.53 3.49 -39.18
C GLU A 775 24.86 3.00 -39.76
N THR A 776 24.89 2.93 -41.08
CA THR A 776 26.13 2.94 -41.86
C THR A 776 26.66 4.37 -41.97
N GLY A 777 27.93 4.56 -41.63
CA GLY A 777 28.83 5.50 -42.33
C GLY A 777 28.80 6.99 -41.99
N GLU A 778 29.93 7.44 -41.41
CA GLU A 778 30.64 8.71 -41.66
C GLU A 778 30.17 10.05 -41.05
N SER A 779 31.01 10.49 -40.10
CA SER A 779 31.40 11.86 -39.71
C SER A 779 30.73 13.09 -40.35
N SER A 780 30.13 13.96 -39.53
CA SER A 780 30.67 15.31 -39.18
C SER A 780 29.66 16.12 -38.33
N PRO A 781 30.08 17.16 -37.59
CA PRO A 781 29.25 17.84 -36.60
C PRO A 781 28.73 19.17 -37.12
N THR A 782 27.40 19.37 -37.20
CA THR A 782 26.82 20.71 -37.29
C THR A 782 25.39 20.77 -36.75
N GLU A 783 25.14 21.91 -36.12
CA GLU A 783 23.95 22.38 -35.43
C GLU A 783 22.65 22.43 -36.28
N LEU A 784 21.58 22.77 -35.55
CA LEU A 784 20.41 23.58 -35.94
C LEU A 784 19.09 22.85 -36.26
N TYR A 785 18.14 23.12 -35.36
CA TYR A 785 16.69 23.16 -35.55
C TYR A 785 16.22 23.43 -36.99
N LYS A 786 15.11 22.78 -37.38
CA LYS A 786 14.07 23.42 -38.20
C LYS A 786 12.68 22.84 -37.97
N ILE A 787 11.74 23.76 -37.91
CA ILE A 787 10.30 23.66 -37.65
C ILE A 787 9.55 23.29 -38.94
N GLY A 788 8.46 22.52 -38.78
CA GLY A 788 7.20 22.70 -39.53
C GLY A 788 6.96 21.77 -40.74
N SER A 789 5.90 20.97 -40.68
CA SER A 789 4.63 21.21 -41.41
C SER A 789 3.71 19.98 -41.44
N LEU A 790 2.50 20.15 -40.89
CA LEU A 790 1.16 19.74 -41.35
C LEU A 790 0.87 18.34 -41.97
N GLU A 791 -0.15 17.71 -41.36
CA GLU A 791 -1.34 17.02 -41.94
C GLU A 791 -1.22 16.19 -43.23
N PHE A 792 -1.69 14.93 -43.20
CA PHE A 792 -3.04 14.54 -43.68
C PHE A 792 -3.26 13.01 -43.62
N GLU A 793 -4.44 12.63 -43.09
CA GLU A 793 -5.38 11.57 -43.53
C GLU A 793 -4.96 10.14 -43.97
N LYS A 794 -5.80 9.20 -43.49
CA LYS A 794 -6.23 7.89 -44.06
C LYS A 794 -5.36 6.65 -43.82
N LEU A 795 -5.80 5.83 -42.85
CA LEU A 795 -6.67 4.67 -43.09
C LEU A 795 -7.32 4.19 -41.78
#